data_AF-A0A2U8QS21-F1
#
_entry.id   AF-A0A2U8QS21-F1
#
_cell.length_a   1.000
_cell.length_b   1.000
_cell.length_c   1.000
_cell.angle_alpha   90.00
_cell.angle_beta   90.00
_cell.angle_gamma   90.00
#
_symmetry.space_group_name_H-M   'P 1'
#
loop_
_entity.id
_entity.type
_entity.pdbx_description
1 polymer ?
#
loop_
_entity_poly.entity_id
_entity_poly.type
_entity_poly.pdbx_seq_one_letter_code
_entity_poly.pdbx_strand_id
1 'polypeptide(L)'
;MRMLRIFCRKYVFRSKSIQGKFAPNVFTIMKYFTLLLFYLLFITCGFAQVGINTTSPDASSALDISSTDKGILIPRMTEIQRTAIVLPAIGLLVYQTNGEEGFWYYNGTSWTSLKGGEFKSTSGIVHNTTNTAVDDFVFGATQLDQDGNPDHYNKFFFNKEKAAFRAGQVGDNAWNNVNTGICSVAMGFNNLASGLGSTSFGVGNQASGGIATAIGEYSQATGYSSIALGANLIVSGNYAIGIGYDNDATNTNSIAIGNYSTANGEGAFAIGNNSLASGYYSTAIGSANISSGNLSIALGNSNTALSFGEMTLGLNATNYVPLSTTSFNSSDRLLSVGNGVNTSNRSNALTILKNGNVGIGVENPEATLDLVGTLKFQDGNQAVGKVLVSDADGNATWEVVSNFGEFQSIAGVVQNTTNTANDDFVFGSSALGNIAGTGDDRRMFFDKSKGAFRAGSVFSDQWDDGNVGNFSVAIGFNPIASGVFSNALGIGAKALGDRSTAIGEGSIASGQSATAFGAFTNASGFFSTAMGRYTNALGAFSTTFGETTTASGNCSTAMGRNSVASGGNSIALGLSTQASSFCETALGLNNLVFTSLSTTSFDANDVLLSVGNGVNTSNRSNALTILKNGNSALGNHTPTARMDIEGAALGVIPLQLRGGNNNDVYNFNQVTFGWNNDDSYRHNIRTRHNGVGDEGNSIDFFVWDYGTDSSETIGTKHVMTIDGIGNGALGIATTAPNYTLEVNGDAAKPGGGTFIATSDSRLKQNINPYTKGLDEVLLINPVTYQYNKQSGFDTKPVYTGVIAQELKEIAPEMVGTFTKDNTEYYNVDTSALTFMLVNSIKKLSEENNAVKSTNEVLQKQLNLLERKNEELEKQYREMTIRLEKIEDLLSD
;
A
#
# COMPACT_ATOMS: atom_id res chain seq x y z
N MET A 1 -12.68 13.36 -47.30
CA MET A 1 -13.55 14.55 -47.29
C MET A 1 -12.87 15.72 -48.00
N ARG A 2 -13.63 16.79 -48.29
CA ARG A 2 -13.24 18.20 -48.54
C ARG A 2 -11.76 18.57 -48.28
N MET A 3 -11.01 19.10 -49.27
CA MET A 3 -10.88 20.53 -49.68
C MET A 3 -9.81 21.33 -48.87
N LEU A 4 -9.14 22.41 -49.34
CA LEU A 4 -8.95 23.04 -50.67
C LEU A 4 -8.08 24.33 -50.57
N ARG A 5 -7.21 24.64 -51.57
CA ARG A 5 -6.48 25.94 -51.76
C ARG A 5 -5.39 26.23 -50.68
N ILE A 6 -4.50 27.25 -50.74
CA ILE A 6 -4.55 28.65 -51.24
C ILE A 6 -3.20 29.15 -51.83
N PHE A 7 -3.26 29.79 -53.03
CA PHE A 7 -2.46 30.90 -53.64
C PHE A 7 -0.90 30.95 -53.50
N CYS A 8 -0.07 31.19 -54.53
CA CYS A 8 -0.02 32.15 -55.67
C CYS A 8 0.79 33.44 -55.39
N ARG A 9 1.81 33.74 -56.22
CA ARG A 9 1.94 34.96 -57.09
C ARG A 9 3.21 34.91 -57.97
N LYS A 10 3.10 35.12 -59.29
CA LYS A 10 3.26 36.37 -60.10
C LYS A 10 4.71 36.87 -60.24
N TYR A 11 5.29 36.91 -61.46
CA TYR A 11 5.02 37.82 -62.62
C TYR A 11 5.49 39.27 -62.33
N VAL A 12 5.76 40.18 -63.27
CA VAL A 12 5.50 40.28 -64.75
C VAL A 12 6.79 40.74 -65.47
N PHE A 13 6.94 41.30 -66.69
CA PHE A 13 6.16 41.92 -67.80
C PHE A 13 7.00 41.68 -69.11
N ARG A 14 6.81 42.13 -70.37
CA ARG A 14 5.92 42.97 -71.26
C ARG A 14 6.31 42.52 -72.72
N SER A 15 5.72 42.82 -73.89
CA SER A 15 4.49 43.43 -74.48
C SER A 15 4.64 43.35 -76.04
N LYS A 16 3.71 43.57 -76.99
CA LYS A 16 2.28 43.98 -77.11
C LYS A 16 1.87 43.58 -78.58
N SER A 17 0.72 42.93 -78.89
CA SER A 17 -0.62 43.48 -79.27
C SER A 17 -0.68 44.31 -80.59
N ILE A 18 -1.69 44.26 -81.50
CA ILE A 18 -3.20 44.18 -81.42
C ILE A 18 -3.82 43.66 -82.76
N GLN A 19 -5.05 43.06 -82.80
CA GLN A 19 -6.17 43.25 -83.81
C GLN A 19 -7.41 42.31 -83.55
N GLY A 20 -8.64 42.60 -84.07
CA GLY A 20 -9.82 41.66 -84.07
C GLY A 20 -11.28 42.21 -84.27
N LYS A 21 -12.25 41.38 -84.76
CA LYS A 21 -13.71 41.65 -85.07
C LYS A 21 -14.58 40.34 -85.13
N PHE A 22 -15.94 40.36 -85.29
CA PHE A 22 -16.81 39.12 -85.29
C PHE A 22 -18.21 39.14 -86.03
N ALA A 23 -18.74 37.94 -86.41
CA ALA A 23 -20.14 37.58 -86.85
C ALA A 23 -20.42 36.01 -86.80
N PRO A 24 -21.66 35.43 -86.96
CA PRO A 24 -22.01 34.07 -86.43
C PRO A 24 -22.78 32.99 -87.30
N ASN A 25 -22.91 31.75 -86.74
CA ASN A 25 -23.93 30.65 -86.91
C ASN A 25 -23.71 29.35 -87.76
N VAL A 26 -24.65 28.36 -87.68
CA VAL A 26 -24.43 26.89 -87.44
C VAL A 26 -25.28 25.90 -88.27
N PHE A 27 -24.74 24.70 -88.62
CA PHE A 27 -25.32 23.30 -88.65
C PHE A 27 -24.35 22.32 -89.40
N THR A 28 -24.48 20.98 -89.57
CA THR A 28 -25.50 19.91 -89.36
C THR A 28 -24.82 18.51 -89.15
N ILE A 29 -25.57 17.40 -88.90
CA ILE A 29 -25.06 15.99 -88.76
C ILE A 29 -25.86 15.01 -89.63
N MET A 30 -25.24 14.23 -90.55
CA MET A 30 -25.78 12.98 -91.15
C MET A 30 -24.77 12.23 -92.09
N LYS A 31 -23.53 11.87 -91.66
CA LYS A 31 -22.60 11.15 -92.58
C LYS A 31 -21.65 10.09 -91.99
N TYR A 32 -21.92 9.61 -90.78
CA TYR A 32 -21.33 8.34 -90.32
C TYR A 32 -21.95 7.17 -91.11
N PHE A 33 -21.14 6.35 -91.79
CA PHE A 33 -21.23 4.87 -91.72
C PHE A 33 -20.10 4.14 -92.47
N THR A 34 -19.70 4.63 -93.65
CA THR A 34 -19.19 3.74 -94.72
C THR A 34 -17.68 3.59 -94.92
N LEU A 35 -16.82 4.33 -94.20
CA LEU A 35 -15.35 4.21 -94.36
C LEU A 35 -14.59 3.70 -93.12
N LEU A 36 -15.31 3.11 -92.15
CA LEU A 36 -14.72 2.39 -91.01
C LEU A 36 -14.14 1.01 -91.41
N LEU A 37 -14.38 0.57 -92.65
CA LEU A 37 -14.16 -0.81 -93.13
C LEU A 37 -12.92 -0.98 -94.05
N PHE A 38 -11.95 -0.08 -93.96
CA PHE A 38 -10.70 -0.13 -94.75
C PHE A 38 -9.49 0.40 -93.94
N TYR A 39 -9.33 0.14 -92.63
CA TYR A 39 -9.34 -1.16 -91.94
C TYR A 39 -8.48 -2.23 -92.62
N LEU A 40 -7.49 -2.74 -91.87
CA LEU A 40 -6.66 -3.91 -92.16
C LEU A 40 -6.03 -4.01 -93.57
N LEU A 41 -4.79 -3.53 -93.70
CA LEU A 41 -3.67 -4.36 -94.16
C LEU A 41 -2.31 -3.66 -93.86
N PHE A 42 -1.53 -4.26 -92.94
CA PHE A 42 -0.05 -4.36 -92.81
C PHE A 42 0.86 -3.23 -93.42
N ILE A 43 1.95 -2.74 -92.80
CA ILE A 43 2.91 -3.39 -91.87
C ILE A 43 3.72 -2.37 -91.00
N THR A 44 4.61 -2.87 -90.13
CA THR A 44 5.48 -2.21 -89.12
C THR A 44 6.64 -1.36 -89.72
N CYS A 45 7.42 -0.51 -89.01
CA CYS A 45 8.19 -0.70 -87.76
C CYS A 45 8.37 0.57 -86.90
N GLY A 46 8.85 0.39 -85.65
CA GLY A 46 9.04 1.46 -84.65
C GLY A 46 10.47 2.06 -84.57
N PHE A 47 10.63 3.05 -83.70
CA PHE A 47 11.87 3.80 -83.48
C PHE A 47 12.90 3.07 -82.60
N ALA A 48 14.18 3.42 -82.78
CA ALA A 48 15.29 2.96 -81.94
C ALA A 48 15.46 3.81 -80.65
N GLN A 49 16.32 3.35 -79.74
CA GLN A 49 16.78 4.10 -78.58
C GLN A 49 17.51 5.39 -78.99
N VAL A 50 17.45 6.43 -78.16
CA VAL A 50 18.13 7.70 -78.46
C VAL A 50 19.51 7.73 -77.79
N GLY A 51 20.56 7.49 -78.57
CA GLY A 51 21.94 7.80 -78.16
C GLY A 51 22.29 9.24 -78.49
N ILE A 52 22.69 10.03 -77.49
CA ILE A 52 23.33 11.33 -77.70
C ILE A 52 24.83 11.16 -77.45
N ASN A 53 25.61 11.33 -78.51
CA ASN A 53 27.08 11.17 -78.51
C ASN A 53 27.58 9.75 -78.11
N THR A 54 26.70 8.74 -78.22
CA THR A 54 27.04 7.30 -78.25
C THR A 54 26.36 6.64 -79.46
N THR A 55 27.03 5.66 -80.08
CA THR A 55 26.51 4.88 -81.23
C THR A 55 25.94 3.52 -80.84
N SER A 56 26.18 3.07 -79.61
CA SER A 56 25.47 1.96 -78.96
C SER A 56 24.92 2.48 -77.63
N PRO A 57 23.66 2.94 -77.57
CA PRO A 57 22.99 3.25 -76.30
C PRO A 57 22.92 1.99 -75.45
N ASP A 58 23.09 2.10 -74.12
CA ASP A 58 22.90 0.93 -73.24
C ASP A 58 21.49 0.33 -73.42
N ALA A 59 21.40 -1.00 -73.53
CA ALA A 59 20.16 -1.71 -73.84
C ALA A 59 19.03 -1.54 -72.79
N SER A 60 19.36 -1.08 -71.58
CA SER A 60 18.38 -0.75 -70.52
C SER A 60 17.85 0.69 -70.61
N SER A 61 18.46 1.55 -71.43
CA SER A 61 18.15 2.98 -71.54
C SER A 61 17.12 3.29 -72.65
N ALA A 62 16.30 4.33 -72.43
CA ALA A 62 15.52 4.96 -73.52
C ALA A 62 16.26 6.16 -74.14
N LEU A 63 17.13 6.79 -73.34
CA LEU A 63 18.00 7.90 -73.69
C LEU A 63 19.34 7.69 -72.99
N ASP A 64 20.42 7.61 -73.77
CA ASP A 64 21.80 7.50 -73.29
C ASP A 64 22.58 8.76 -73.71
N ILE A 65 23.45 9.26 -72.84
CA ILE A 65 24.21 10.51 -73.05
C ILE A 65 25.64 10.32 -72.57
N SER A 66 26.57 10.16 -73.51
CA SER A 66 27.99 9.98 -73.21
C SER A 66 28.77 11.28 -73.46
N SER A 67 29.30 11.91 -72.41
CA SER A 67 30.21 13.05 -72.50
C SER A 67 31.11 13.10 -71.26
N THR A 68 32.36 13.53 -71.48
CA THR A 68 33.37 13.76 -70.43
C THR A 68 33.57 15.24 -70.11
N ASP A 69 32.99 16.14 -70.91
CA ASP A 69 33.21 17.59 -70.88
C ASP A 69 31.93 18.42 -70.68
N LYS A 70 30.75 17.81 -70.82
CA LYS A 70 29.43 18.46 -70.76
C LYS A 70 28.45 17.61 -69.94
N GLY A 71 27.74 18.26 -69.02
CA GLY A 71 26.63 17.64 -68.28
C GLY A 71 25.27 17.90 -68.92
N ILE A 72 24.27 17.09 -68.56
CA ILE A 72 22.86 17.38 -68.85
C ILE A 72 22.37 18.53 -67.96
N LEU A 73 21.89 19.62 -68.56
CA LEU A 73 21.27 20.72 -67.81
C LEU A 73 19.81 20.37 -67.47
N ILE A 74 19.66 19.61 -66.39
CA ILE A 74 18.36 19.29 -65.77
C ILE A 74 17.58 20.58 -65.47
N PRO A 75 16.23 20.63 -65.62
CA PRO A 75 15.42 21.81 -65.36
C PRO A 75 15.77 22.56 -64.07
N ARG A 76 16.33 23.77 -64.22
CA ARG A 76 16.67 24.68 -63.13
C ARG A 76 15.44 25.50 -62.75
N MET A 77 15.08 25.52 -61.46
CA MET A 77 13.88 26.22 -60.99
C MET A 77 13.96 26.60 -59.52
N THR A 78 13.11 27.52 -59.08
CA THR A 78 12.94 27.85 -57.66
C THR A 78 12.13 26.78 -56.93
N GLU A 79 12.24 26.72 -55.61
CA GLU A 79 11.45 25.83 -54.74
C GLU A 79 9.94 25.92 -55.03
N ILE A 80 9.41 27.14 -55.17
CA ILE A 80 7.99 27.38 -55.42
C ILE A 80 7.57 26.81 -56.79
N GLN A 81 8.41 26.94 -57.82
CA GLN A 81 8.17 26.38 -59.14
C GLN A 81 8.20 24.84 -59.11
N ARG A 82 9.18 24.27 -58.39
CA ARG A 82 9.32 22.82 -58.14
C ARG A 82 8.09 22.23 -57.46
N THR A 83 7.59 22.86 -56.41
CA THR A 83 6.41 22.41 -55.67
C THR A 83 5.08 22.68 -56.40
N ALA A 84 5.08 23.56 -57.41
CA ALA A 84 3.88 23.87 -58.20
C ALA A 84 3.65 22.90 -59.38
N ILE A 85 4.53 21.91 -59.60
CA ILE A 85 4.34 20.88 -60.62
C ILE A 85 3.17 19.98 -60.18
N VAL A 86 2.10 19.92 -60.98
CA VAL A 86 0.92 19.11 -60.71
C VAL A 86 1.14 17.70 -61.25
N LEU A 87 0.96 16.68 -60.41
CA LEU A 87 1.24 15.26 -60.71
C LEU A 87 2.67 15.03 -61.25
N PRO A 88 3.74 15.41 -60.52
CA PRO A 88 5.11 15.18 -60.94
C PRO A 88 5.43 13.67 -61.00
N ALA A 89 6.16 13.27 -62.04
CA ALA A 89 6.57 11.88 -62.22
C ALA A 89 7.57 11.44 -61.14
N ILE A 90 7.48 10.17 -60.72
CA ILE A 90 8.46 9.56 -59.81
C ILE A 90 9.84 9.58 -60.48
N GLY A 91 10.87 10.03 -59.77
CA GLY A 91 12.23 10.18 -60.30
C GLY A 91 12.49 11.50 -61.03
N LEU A 92 11.54 12.45 -61.06
CA LEU A 92 11.76 13.77 -61.67
C LEU A 92 12.87 14.54 -60.91
N LEU A 93 14.05 14.65 -61.54
CA LEU A 93 15.18 15.45 -61.04
C LEU A 93 15.03 16.92 -61.46
N VAL A 94 15.39 17.83 -60.58
CA VAL A 94 15.54 19.28 -60.84
C VAL A 94 16.83 19.79 -60.20
N TYR A 95 17.27 20.98 -60.59
CA TYR A 95 18.23 21.74 -59.80
C TYR A 95 17.51 22.94 -59.17
N GLN A 96 17.46 22.99 -57.84
CA GLN A 96 16.83 24.09 -57.13
C GLN A 96 17.80 25.27 -57.06
N THR A 97 17.40 26.46 -57.53
CA THR A 97 18.27 27.64 -57.66
C THR A 97 18.06 28.69 -56.56
N ASN A 98 17.37 28.35 -55.48
CA ASN A 98 17.16 29.23 -54.32
C ASN A 98 16.78 28.39 -53.08
N GLY A 99 16.71 29.05 -51.91
CA GLY A 99 16.63 28.32 -50.64
C GLY A 99 17.92 27.52 -50.44
N GLU A 100 17.81 26.24 -50.14
CA GLU A 100 18.92 25.30 -50.29
C GLU A 100 19.21 25.03 -51.79
N GLU A 101 20.14 25.79 -52.37
CA GLU A 101 20.58 25.59 -53.76
C GLU A 101 21.38 24.28 -53.92
N GLY A 102 20.97 23.46 -54.89
CA GLY A 102 21.55 22.14 -55.15
C GLY A 102 20.70 21.27 -56.07
N PHE A 103 21.10 20.00 -56.23
CA PHE A 103 20.29 19.00 -56.94
C PHE A 103 19.19 18.46 -56.02
N TRP A 104 17.96 18.38 -56.56
CA TRP A 104 16.79 17.88 -55.83
C TRP A 104 15.96 16.94 -56.71
N TYR A 105 15.48 15.81 -56.20
CA TYR A 105 14.63 14.88 -56.97
C TYR A 105 13.32 14.56 -56.28
N TYR A 106 12.26 14.31 -57.07
CA TYR A 106 10.96 13.88 -56.58
C TYR A 106 10.92 12.35 -56.43
N ASN A 107 10.77 11.87 -55.19
CA ASN A 107 10.80 10.44 -54.84
C ASN A 107 9.46 9.71 -55.06
N GLY A 108 8.42 10.43 -55.51
CA GLY A 108 7.05 9.92 -55.66
C GLY A 108 6.05 10.50 -54.65
N THR A 109 6.52 11.00 -53.50
CA THR A 109 5.70 11.68 -52.48
C THR A 109 6.25 13.06 -52.06
N SER A 110 7.57 13.28 -52.16
CA SER A 110 8.24 14.54 -51.77
C SER A 110 9.56 14.77 -52.54
N TRP A 111 10.26 15.88 -52.25
CA TRP A 111 11.55 16.26 -52.87
C TRP A 111 12.73 16.15 -51.88
N THR A 112 13.93 15.73 -52.31
CA THR A 112 15.11 15.47 -51.42
C THR A 112 16.49 15.94 -52.01
N SER A 113 17.50 16.25 -51.16
CA SER A 113 18.78 16.98 -51.44
C SER A 113 20.09 16.21 -51.10
N LEU A 114 21.31 16.75 -51.37
CA LEU A 114 22.65 16.11 -51.19
C LEU A 114 23.84 17.09 -50.83
N LYS A 115 24.65 16.89 -49.74
CA LYS A 115 25.94 17.63 -49.47
C LYS A 115 26.89 17.10 -48.35
N GLY A 116 28.07 17.74 -48.12
CA GLY A 116 29.19 17.35 -47.19
C GLY A 116 30.12 18.51 -46.66
N GLY A 117 31.28 18.20 -46.03
CA GLY A 117 32.06 19.08 -45.08
C GLY A 117 33.56 19.47 -45.33
N GLU A 118 34.40 19.58 -44.26
CA GLU A 118 35.57 20.54 -44.12
C GLU A 118 36.88 20.01 -43.44
N PHE A 119 38.06 20.68 -43.60
CA PHE A 119 39.27 20.67 -42.69
C PHE A 119 40.40 21.70 -43.09
N LYS A 120 41.53 21.84 -42.33
CA LYS A 120 42.72 22.74 -42.64
C LYS A 120 44.14 22.21 -42.26
N SER A 121 45.22 22.97 -42.56
CA SER A 121 46.65 22.74 -42.20
C SER A 121 47.54 24.01 -42.44
N THR A 122 48.84 24.09 -42.06
CA THR A 122 49.78 25.17 -42.51
C THR A 122 51.29 24.82 -42.46
N SER A 123 51.97 24.85 -43.62
CA SER A 123 53.44 24.76 -43.75
C SER A 123 54.11 23.45 -43.29
N GLY A 124 53.45 22.30 -43.48
CA GLY A 124 53.98 20.97 -43.13
C GLY A 124 53.81 20.59 -41.66
N ILE A 125 53.69 21.59 -40.79
CA ILE A 125 53.16 21.47 -39.43
C ILE A 125 51.62 21.62 -39.49
N VAL A 126 50.88 21.09 -38.52
CA VAL A 126 49.40 21.02 -38.54
C VAL A 126 48.82 21.37 -37.17
N HIS A 127 47.81 22.25 -37.15
CA HIS A 127 47.27 22.88 -35.94
C HIS A 127 45.79 23.29 -36.09
N ASN A 128 45.09 23.54 -34.98
CA ASN A 128 43.62 23.73 -34.92
C ASN A 128 43.14 25.04 -35.57
N THR A 129 41.89 25.08 -36.03
CA THR A 129 41.27 26.22 -36.74
C THR A 129 41.03 27.44 -35.85
N THR A 130 40.79 27.26 -34.55
CA THR A 130 40.30 28.33 -33.65
C THR A 130 41.28 28.81 -32.56
N ASN A 131 42.41 28.13 -32.31
CA ASN A 131 43.52 28.65 -31.48
C ASN A 131 44.83 27.88 -31.79
N THR A 132 46.00 28.54 -31.70
CA THR A 132 47.31 27.98 -32.15
C THR A 132 48.57 28.61 -31.48
N ALA A 133 48.46 29.34 -30.37
CA ALA A 133 49.51 30.29 -29.94
C ALA A 133 50.49 29.80 -28.87
N VAL A 134 50.26 28.63 -28.27
CA VAL A 134 51.04 28.07 -27.14
C VAL A 134 51.14 26.54 -27.27
N ASP A 135 51.33 26.06 -28.50
CA ASP A 135 51.24 24.65 -28.84
C ASP A 135 52.64 24.00 -28.77
N ASP A 136 52.93 23.30 -27.67
CA ASP A 136 54.20 22.56 -27.41
C ASP A 136 54.42 21.32 -28.32
N PHE A 137 53.81 21.28 -29.52
CA PHE A 137 53.69 20.05 -30.32
C PHE A 137 54.03 20.27 -31.81
N VAL A 138 55.30 20.06 -32.14
CA VAL A 138 55.89 20.24 -33.48
C VAL A 138 56.44 18.92 -34.02
N PHE A 139 56.26 18.65 -35.31
CA PHE A 139 56.78 17.46 -36.00
C PHE A 139 57.59 17.86 -37.25
N GLY A 140 58.72 17.16 -37.56
CA GLY A 140 59.26 17.15 -38.93
C GLY A 140 60.79 17.21 -39.20
N ALA A 141 61.67 16.68 -38.35
CA ALA A 141 63.10 16.50 -38.70
C ALA A 141 63.36 15.25 -39.56
N THR A 142 64.43 15.21 -40.37
CA THR A 142 64.46 14.36 -41.60
C THR A 142 65.52 13.26 -41.73
N GLN A 143 66.58 13.15 -40.91
CA GLN A 143 67.66 12.13 -41.08
C GLN A 143 68.18 11.51 -39.76
N LEU A 144 68.80 10.32 -39.85
CA LEU A 144 69.04 9.37 -38.74
C LEU A 144 70.40 9.50 -38.03
N ASP A 145 71.39 9.96 -38.78
CA ASP A 145 72.82 9.71 -38.61
C ASP A 145 73.60 11.00 -38.30
N GLN A 146 74.74 10.93 -37.59
CA GLN A 146 75.45 12.15 -37.13
C GLN A 146 76.05 12.95 -38.29
N ASP A 147 75.62 14.21 -38.43
CA ASP A 147 75.93 15.09 -39.55
C ASP A 147 76.76 16.35 -39.20
N GLY A 148 77.08 16.56 -37.91
CA GLY A 148 78.11 17.49 -37.45
C GLY A 148 77.64 18.82 -36.85
N ASN A 149 76.37 19.19 -37.00
CA ASN A 149 75.80 20.35 -36.29
C ASN A 149 75.55 19.98 -34.80
N PRO A 150 75.99 20.78 -33.81
CA PRO A 150 75.67 20.55 -32.40
C PRO A 150 74.17 20.38 -32.11
N ASP A 151 73.30 21.12 -32.81
CA ASP A 151 71.85 21.01 -32.67
C ASP A 151 71.30 19.63 -33.11
N HIS A 152 72.11 18.83 -33.80
CA HIS A 152 71.74 17.53 -34.38
C HIS A 152 72.44 16.33 -33.73
N TYR A 153 73.43 16.49 -32.86
CA TYR A 153 74.02 15.32 -32.17
C TYR A 153 73.04 14.67 -31.18
N ASN A 154 72.08 15.44 -30.71
CA ASN A 154 70.92 14.98 -29.96
C ASN A 154 69.71 14.93 -30.92
N LYS A 155 69.35 13.74 -31.42
CA LYS A 155 68.19 13.59 -32.32
C LYS A 155 66.95 13.13 -31.57
N PHE A 156 65.79 13.63 -31.99
CA PHE A 156 64.52 12.92 -31.85
C PHE A 156 64.18 12.39 -33.24
N PHE A 157 64.44 11.12 -33.52
CA PHE A 157 64.19 10.55 -34.85
C PHE A 157 63.19 9.39 -34.82
N PHE A 158 62.24 9.42 -35.75
CA PHE A 158 61.27 8.37 -35.99
C PHE A 158 61.44 7.79 -37.41
N ASN A 159 61.90 6.55 -37.51
CA ASN A 159 62.00 5.86 -38.78
C ASN A 159 60.61 5.44 -39.25
N LYS A 160 59.97 6.27 -40.07
CA LYS A 160 58.62 6.05 -40.62
C LYS A 160 58.43 4.68 -41.30
N GLU A 161 59.50 4.06 -41.81
CA GLU A 161 59.48 2.78 -42.54
C GLU A 161 59.63 1.56 -41.61
N LYS A 162 59.98 1.81 -40.34
CA LYS A 162 60.10 0.79 -39.28
C LYS A 162 59.34 1.13 -37.98
N ALA A 163 58.68 2.28 -37.93
CA ALA A 163 58.14 2.90 -36.72
C ALA A 163 59.12 2.96 -35.51
N ALA A 164 60.42 2.93 -35.76
CA ALA A 164 61.45 2.83 -34.72
C ALA A 164 61.91 4.21 -34.24
N PHE A 165 62.12 4.36 -32.93
CA PHE A 165 62.54 5.61 -32.31
C PHE A 165 64.00 5.58 -31.86
N ARG A 166 64.72 6.70 -32.01
CA ARG A 166 66.14 6.85 -31.64
C ARG A 166 66.42 8.23 -31.05
N ALA A 167 67.16 8.26 -29.92
CA ALA A 167 67.54 9.50 -29.23
C ALA A 167 68.78 9.35 -28.33
N GLY A 168 69.48 10.47 -28.11
CA GLY A 168 70.80 10.52 -27.47
C GLY A 168 71.95 10.31 -28.47
N GLN A 169 73.16 10.14 -27.95
CA GLN A 169 74.37 10.06 -28.78
C GLN A 169 74.70 8.63 -29.21
N VAL A 170 74.31 8.27 -30.44
CA VAL A 170 74.95 7.18 -31.17
C VAL A 170 76.30 7.66 -31.72
N GLY A 171 77.35 6.84 -31.55
CA GLY A 171 78.68 7.11 -32.12
C GLY A 171 78.98 6.31 -33.39
N ASP A 172 78.13 5.32 -33.74
CA ASP A 172 78.44 4.28 -34.71
C ASP A 172 77.18 3.57 -35.29
N ASN A 173 77.34 2.32 -35.74
CA ASN A 173 76.36 1.61 -36.58
C ASN A 173 75.21 0.90 -35.84
N ALA A 174 75.09 1.04 -34.51
CA ALA A 174 74.03 0.40 -33.74
C ALA A 174 72.61 0.77 -34.22
N TRP A 175 72.43 1.96 -34.79
CA TRP A 175 71.13 2.47 -35.25
C TRP A 175 70.98 2.47 -36.78
N ASN A 176 71.85 1.75 -37.50
CA ASN A 176 71.66 1.55 -38.94
C ASN A 176 70.36 0.79 -39.23
N ASN A 177 69.92 0.78 -40.49
CA ASN A 177 68.61 0.22 -40.84
C ASN A 177 68.51 -1.30 -40.57
N VAL A 178 69.60 -2.08 -40.61
CA VAL A 178 69.55 -3.53 -40.34
C VAL A 178 69.49 -3.81 -38.84
N ASN A 179 70.32 -3.11 -38.06
CA ASN A 179 70.39 -3.23 -36.60
C ASN A 179 69.18 -2.62 -35.87
N THR A 180 68.37 -1.82 -36.57
CA THR A 180 67.14 -1.22 -36.05
C THR A 180 65.95 -2.17 -36.18
N GLY A 181 65.50 -2.73 -35.05
CA GLY A 181 64.25 -3.49 -34.98
C GLY A 181 63.03 -2.61 -35.25
N ILE A 182 61.95 -3.19 -35.79
CA ILE A 182 60.67 -2.49 -35.97
C ILE A 182 60.12 -2.09 -34.58
N CYS A 183 59.57 -0.88 -34.46
CA CYS A 183 59.10 -0.28 -33.19
C CYS A 183 60.13 -0.24 -32.05
N SER A 184 61.42 -0.51 -32.30
CA SER A 184 62.45 -0.58 -31.25
C SER A 184 62.88 0.79 -30.74
N VAL A 185 63.53 0.80 -29.57
CA VAL A 185 64.21 1.95 -28.97
C VAL A 185 65.66 1.59 -28.66
N ALA A 186 66.61 2.44 -29.06
CA ALA A 186 67.97 2.37 -28.55
C ALA A 186 68.42 3.80 -28.19
N MET A 187 69.03 3.94 -27.02
CA MET A 187 69.46 5.21 -26.44
C MET A 187 70.74 5.00 -25.63
N GLY A 188 71.42 6.08 -25.23
CA GLY A 188 72.78 5.98 -24.70
C GLY A 188 73.77 5.56 -25.80
N PHE A 189 74.93 4.99 -25.41
CA PHE A 189 76.04 4.75 -26.32
C PHE A 189 76.10 3.31 -26.84
N ASN A 190 76.05 3.14 -28.17
CA ASN A 190 76.27 1.88 -28.88
C ASN A 190 75.51 0.67 -28.29
N ASN A 191 74.17 0.72 -28.37
CA ASN A 191 73.28 -0.29 -27.81
C ASN A 191 72.42 -0.92 -28.91
N LEU A 192 72.42 -2.26 -28.99
CA LEU A 192 71.75 -3.00 -30.06
C LEU A 192 70.32 -3.40 -29.65
N ALA A 193 69.34 -2.74 -30.24
CA ALA A 193 67.92 -3.04 -30.14
C ALA A 193 67.38 -3.51 -31.51
N SER A 194 67.64 -4.79 -31.81
CA SER A 194 67.28 -5.41 -33.10
C SER A 194 65.97 -6.19 -33.05
N GLY A 195 65.51 -6.60 -31.86
CA GLY A 195 64.20 -7.23 -31.68
C GLY A 195 63.03 -6.28 -31.92
N LEU A 196 61.88 -6.81 -32.33
CA LEU A 196 60.62 -6.06 -32.46
C LEU A 196 60.25 -5.41 -31.12
N GLY A 197 60.17 -4.08 -31.05
CA GLY A 197 59.89 -3.35 -29.81
C GLY A 197 60.96 -3.44 -28.72
N SER A 198 62.15 -3.99 -29.02
CA SER A 198 63.25 -4.12 -28.05
C SER A 198 63.80 -2.77 -27.56
N THR A 199 64.38 -2.77 -26.36
CA THR A 199 65.07 -1.63 -25.75
C THR A 199 66.51 -2.01 -25.39
N SER A 200 67.48 -1.17 -25.73
CA SER A 200 68.87 -1.37 -25.28
C SER A 200 69.49 -0.03 -24.84
N PHE A 201 70.18 -0.04 -23.70
CA PHE A 201 70.74 1.13 -23.01
C PHE A 201 72.04 0.75 -22.27
N GLY A 202 72.82 1.73 -21.79
CA GLY A 202 74.14 1.47 -21.23
C GLY A 202 75.22 1.43 -22.32
N VAL A 203 76.00 0.34 -22.38
CA VAL A 203 77.07 0.14 -23.39
C VAL A 203 77.07 -1.31 -23.90
N GLY A 204 77.02 -1.51 -25.23
CA GLY A 204 77.33 -2.78 -25.87
C GLY A 204 76.33 -3.93 -25.62
N ASN A 205 75.12 -3.61 -25.15
CA ASN A 205 74.13 -4.62 -24.75
C ASN A 205 73.29 -5.12 -25.93
N GLN A 206 72.95 -6.42 -25.92
CA GLN A 206 72.13 -7.04 -26.96
C GLN A 206 70.70 -7.35 -26.45
N ALA A 207 69.74 -6.57 -26.96
CA ALA A 207 68.31 -6.86 -26.87
C ALA A 207 67.81 -7.34 -28.24
N SER A 208 67.89 -8.65 -28.45
CA SER A 208 67.50 -9.31 -29.70
C SER A 208 66.14 -10.00 -29.61
N GLY A 209 65.68 -10.35 -28.41
CA GLY A 209 64.30 -10.77 -28.17
C GLY A 209 63.30 -9.63 -28.43
N GLY A 210 62.07 -9.97 -28.85
CA GLY A 210 61.00 -8.97 -28.97
C GLY A 210 60.68 -8.35 -27.60
N ILE A 211 60.61 -7.02 -27.50
CA ILE A 211 60.39 -6.26 -26.26
C ILE A 211 61.49 -6.51 -25.18
N ALA A 212 62.57 -7.25 -25.50
CA ALA A 212 63.66 -7.51 -24.57
C ALA A 212 64.40 -6.22 -24.16
N THR A 213 64.99 -6.22 -22.96
CA THR A 213 65.75 -5.12 -22.39
C THR A 213 67.12 -5.59 -21.88
N ALA A 214 68.20 -5.04 -22.41
CA ALA A 214 69.55 -5.33 -21.95
C ALA A 214 70.26 -4.02 -21.56
N ILE A 215 70.76 -3.94 -20.32
CA ILE A 215 71.40 -2.73 -19.77
C ILE A 215 72.51 -3.13 -18.80
N GLY A 216 73.75 -2.79 -19.12
CA GLY A 216 74.94 -3.21 -18.38
C GLY A 216 76.13 -3.28 -19.33
N GLU A 217 76.82 -4.42 -19.32
CA GLU A 217 77.94 -4.73 -20.21
C GLU A 217 77.80 -6.16 -20.77
N TYR A 218 77.87 -6.34 -22.09
CA TYR A 218 77.84 -7.64 -22.79
C TYR A 218 76.72 -8.64 -22.40
N SER A 219 75.62 -8.15 -21.83
CA SER A 219 74.51 -9.00 -21.37
C SER A 219 73.53 -9.33 -22.51
N GLN A 220 73.02 -10.57 -22.52
CA GLN A 220 72.17 -11.10 -23.60
C GLN A 220 70.72 -11.30 -23.16
N ALA A 221 69.85 -10.35 -23.55
CA ALA A 221 68.40 -10.46 -23.41
C ALA A 221 67.80 -10.99 -24.72
N THR A 222 67.66 -12.32 -24.80
CA THR A 222 67.28 -13.06 -26.02
C THR A 222 65.85 -13.58 -25.97
N GLY A 223 65.31 -13.85 -24.77
CA GLY A 223 63.90 -14.17 -24.57
C GLY A 223 62.98 -12.97 -24.84
N TYR A 224 61.71 -13.23 -25.17
CA TYR A 224 60.71 -12.17 -25.35
C TYR A 224 60.48 -11.43 -24.02
N SER A 225 60.59 -10.10 -24.02
CA SER A 225 60.50 -9.24 -22.84
C SER A 225 61.46 -9.61 -21.69
N SER A 226 62.58 -10.30 -22.00
CA SER A 226 63.63 -10.63 -21.03
C SER A 226 64.41 -9.40 -20.56
N ILE A 227 65.03 -9.49 -19.38
CA ILE A 227 65.82 -8.42 -18.75
C ILE A 227 67.21 -8.96 -18.35
N ALA A 228 68.28 -8.38 -18.89
CA ALA A 228 69.65 -8.78 -18.54
C ALA A 228 70.47 -7.59 -18.02
N LEU A 229 70.88 -7.63 -16.75
CA LEU A 229 71.52 -6.51 -16.02
C LEU A 229 72.80 -6.94 -15.29
N GLY A 230 73.96 -6.85 -15.95
CA GLY A 230 75.25 -7.23 -15.36
C GLY A 230 76.28 -7.52 -16.43
N ALA A 231 77.02 -8.62 -16.28
CA ALA A 231 78.00 -9.10 -17.25
C ALA A 231 77.93 -10.63 -17.41
N ASN A 232 78.10 -11.14 -18.64
CA ASN A 232 78.05 -12.58 -18.95
C ASN A 232 76.79 -13.28 -18.43
N LEU A 233 75.62 -12.73 -18.78
CA LEU A 233 74.31 -13.24 -18.35
C LEU A 233 73.55 -13.83 -19.53
N ILE A 234 73.00 -15.04 -19.36
CA ILE A 234 72.17 -15.72 -20.36
C ILE A 234 70.71 -15.64 -19.90
N VAL A 235 69.96 -14.72 -20.53
CA VAL A 235 68.54 -14.50 -20.24
C VAL A 235 67.72 -14.83 -21.47
N SER A 236 67.48 -16.13 -21.65
CA SER A 236 66.76 -16.71 -22.78
C SER A 236 65.29 -17.03 -22.47
N GLY A 237 64.90 -17.07 -21.19
CA GLY A 237 63.52 -17.20 -20.78
C GLY A 237 62.68 -15.95 -21.11
N ASN A 238 61.42 -16.15 -21.49
CA ASN A 238 60.50 -15.03 -21.69
C ASN A 238 60.18 -14.36 -20.35
N TYR A 239 60.21 -13.03 -20.28
CA TYR A 239 60.08 -12.24 -19.03
C TYR A 239 61.10 -12.60 -17.92
N ALA A 240 62.17 -13.34 -18.24
CA ALA A 240 63.18 -13.75 -17.26
C ALA A 240 64.14 -12.61 -16.92
N ILE A 241 64.82 -12.70 -15.76
CA ILE A 241 65.75 -11.67 -15.26
C ILE A 241 67.08 -12.30 -14.81
N GLY A 242 68.18 -11.94 -15.48
CA GLY A 242 69.54 -12.27 -15.03
C GLY A 242 70.23 -11.04 -14.43
N ILE A 243 70.91 -11.20 -13.28
CA ILE A 243 71.73 -10.14 -12.65
C ILE A 243 73.05 -10.73 -12.12
N GLY A 244 74.15 -9.97 -12.18
CA GLY A 244 75.45 -10.40 -11.65
C GLY A 244 76.38 -10.98 -12.71
N TYR A 245 76.94 -12.18 -12.47
CA TYR A 245 77.94 -12.83 -13.31
C TYR A 245 77.65 -14.33 -13.51
N ASP A 246 77.61 -14.80 -14.76
CA ASP A 246 77.58 -16.23 -15.13
C ASP A 246 76.42 -16.99 -14.44
N ASN A 247 75.20 -16.51 -14.73
CA ASN A 247 73.93 -17.04 -14.20
C ASN A 247 72.94 -17.31 -15.33
N ASP A 248 72.17 -18.37 -15.16
CA ASP A 248 71.23 -18.91 -16.14
C ASP A 248 69.77 -18.65 -15.73
N ALA A 249 69.09 -17.78 -16.46
CA ALA A 249 67.65 -17.50 -16.33
C ALA A 249 66.94 -17.91 -17.64
N THR A 250 66.82 -19.22 -17.84
CA THR A 250 66.50 -19.80 -19.16
C THR A 250 65.02 -20.09 -19.39
N ASN A 251 64.20 -20.03 -18.33
CA ASN A 251 62.78 -20.38 -18.40
C ASN A 251 61.87 -19.19 -18.10
N THR A 252 60.59 -19.29 -18.46
CA THR A 252 59.64 -18.18 -18.38
C THR A 252 59.54 -17.61 -16.95
N ASN A 253 59.58 -16.28 -16.80
CA ASN A 253 59.59 -15.54 -15.53
C ASN A 253 60.73 -15.89 -14.55
N SER A 254 61.74 -16.69 -14.94
CA SER A 254 62.82 -17.13 -14.03
C SER A 254 63.81 -16.00 -13.69
N ILE A 255 64.40 -16.05 -12.48
CA ILE A 255 65.33 -15.03 -11.98
C ILE A 255 66.58 -15.68 -11.38
N ALA A 256 67.76 -15.36 -11.93
CA ALA A 256 69.04 -15.91 -11.49
C ALA A 256 70.05 -14.79 -11.15
N ILE A 257 70.56 -14.79 -9.91
CA ILE A 257 71.38 -13.68 -9.37
C ILE A 257 72.58 -14.19 -8.56
N GLY A 258 73.79 -13.73 -8.88
CA GLY A 258 74.99 -14.07 -8.11
C GLY A 258 76.08 -14.63 -9.01
N ASN A 259 76.47 -15.89 -8.78
CA ASN A 259 77.57 -16.57 -9.47
C ASN A 259 77.28 -18.08 -9.61
N TYR A 260 77.16 -18.61 -10.84
CA TYR A 260 76.77 -20.01 -11.08
C TYR A 260 75.42 -20.38 -10.43
N SER A 261 74.44 -19.47 -10.44
CA SER A 261 73.07 -19.77 -10.02
C SER A 261 72.16 -20.06 -11.22
N THR A 262 71.30 -21.06 -11.09
CA THR A 262 70.49 -21.58 -12.20
C THR A 262 69.00 -21.61 -11.84
N ALA A 263 68.22 -20.77 -12.51
CA ALA A 263 66.78 -20.68 -12.37
C ALA A 263 66.10 -21.23 -13.64
N ASN A 264 65.80 -22.53 -13.63
CA ASN A 264 65.28 -23.25 -14.79
C ASN A 264 63.85 -23.77 -14.61
N GLY A 265 63.23 -23.56 -13.45
CA GLY A 265 61.77 -23.64 -13.29
C GLY A 265 61.08 -22.36 -13.77
N GLU A 266 59.82 -22.46 -14.20
CA GLU A 266 59.00 -21.26 -14.49
C GLU A 266 58.81 -20.45 -13.20
N GLY A 267 59.07 -19.14 -13.25
CA GLY A 267 58.99 -18.24 -12.08
C GLY A 267 60.01 -18.54 -10.97
N ALA A 268 61.00 -19.39 -11.20
CA ALA A 268 61.94 -19.82 -10.17
C ALA A 268 63.03 -18.77 -9.85
N PHE A 269 63.55 -18.77 -8.62
CA PHE A 269 64.54 -17.82 -8.10
C PHE A 269 65.80 -18.55 -7.60
N ALA A 270 66.94 -18.36 -8.25
CA ALA A 270 68.22 -18.94 -7.81
C ALA A 270 69.21 -17.82 -7.45
N ILE A 271 69.64 -17.74 -6.19
CA ILE A 271 70.47 -16.64 -5.69
C ILE A 271 71.69 -17.12 -4.88
N GLY A 272 72.88 -16.69 -5.26
CA GLY A 272 74.13 -17.01 -4.55
C GLY A 272 75.10 -17.82 -5.40
N ASN A 273 75.59 -18.95 -4.87
CA ASN A 273 76.58 -19.80 -5.52
C ASN A 273 76.10 -21.24 -5.69
N ASN A 274 76.15 -21.77 -6.92
CA ASN A 274 75.76 -23.16 -7.23
C ASN A 274 74.41 -23.57 -6.59
N SER A 275 73.41 -22.69 -6.67
CA SER A 275 72.06 -22.90 -6.15
C SER A 275 71.10 -23.14 -7.30
N LEU A 276 70.23 -24.15 -7.15
CA LEU A 276 69.34 -24.63 -8.21
C LEU A 276 67.87 -24.49 -7.80
N ALA A 277 67.13 -23.66 -8.55
CA ALA A 277 65.70 -23.53 -8.44
C ALA A 277 65.03 -24.08 -9.71
N SER A 278 64.37 -25.24 -9.58
CA SER A 278 63.84 -26.04 -10.69
C SER A 278 62.36 -26.37 -10.59
N GLY A 279 61.75 -26.24 -9.40
CA GLY A 279 60.30 -26.30 -9.23
C GLY A 279 59.61 -25.01 -9.69
N TYR A 280 58.32 -25.09 -10.03
CA TYR A 280 57.49 -23.94 -10.41
C TYR A 280 57.45 -22.92 -9.25
N TYR A 281 57.91 -21.69 -9.48
CA TYR A 281 58.04 -20.63 -8.46
C TYR A 281 58.85 -21.06 -7.21
N SER A 282 59.81 -21.98 -7.38
CA SER A 282 60.73 -22.40 -6.31
C SER A 282 61.86 -21.39 -6.08
N THR A 283 62.47 -21.39 -4.89
CA THR A 283 63.52 -20.43 -4.50
C THR A 283 64.70 -21.13 -3.83
N ALA A 284 65.91 -21.04 -4.41
CA ALA A 284 67.14 -21.59 -3.82
C ALA A 284 68.13 -20.46 -3.53
N ILE A 285 68.50 -20.24 -2.27
CA ILE A 285 69.43 -19.16 -1.87
C ILE A 285 70.55 -19.68 -0.98
N GLY A 286 71.80 -19.39 -1.33
CA GLY A 286 72.98 -19.74 -0.55
C GLY A 286 74.01 -20.54 -1.34
N SER A 287 74.37 -21.72 -0.85
CA SER A 287 75.38 -22.59 -1.48
C SER A 287 74.92 -24.05 -1.56
N ALA A 288 74.91 -24.64 -2.76
CA ALA A 288 74.54 -26.04 -3.00
C ALA A 288 73.13 -26.43 -2.48
N ASN A 289 72.18 -25.49 -2.54
CA ASN A 289 70.78 -25.73 -2.18
C ASN A 289 69.95 -26.09 -3.42
N ILE A 290 69.00 -27.00 -3.24
CA ILE A 290 68.11 -27.49 -4.30
C ILE A 290 66.67 -27.27 -3.88
N SER A 291 65.94 -26.48 -4.66
CA SER A 291 64.51 -26.26 -4.48
C SER A 291 63.77 -26.77 -5.71
N SER A 292 63.09 -27.91 -5.58
CA SER A 292 62.46 -28.63 -6.70
C SER A 292 60.97 -28.91 -6.49
N GLY A 293 60.45 -28.78 -5.28
CA GLY A 293 59.01 -28.65 -5.06
C GLY A 293 58.49 -27.32 -5.61
N ASN A 294 57.26 -27.29 -6.12
CA ASN A 294 56.62 -26.04 -6.54
C ASN A 294 56.40 -25.13 -5.32
N LEU A 295 56.63 -23.83 -5.43
CA LEU A 295 56.62 -22.86 -4.31
C LEU A 295 57.61 -23.18 -3.15
N SER A 296 58.51 -24.16 -3.31
CA SER A 296 59.47 -24.53 -2.25
C SER A 296 60.58 -23.49 -2.09
N ILE A 297 61.21 -23.45 -0.90
CA ILE A 297 62.31 -22.54 -0.57
C ILE A 297 63.44 -23.31 0.12
N ALA A 298 64.66 -23.29 -0.43
CA ALA A 298 65.85 -23.92 0.14
C ALA A 298 66.95 -22.88 0.46
N LEU A 299 67.24 -22.68 1.75
CA LEU A 299 68.20 -21.71 2.27
C LEU A 299 69.40 -22.37 2.99
N GLY A 300 70.54 -21.68 3.08
CA GLY A 300 71.70 -22.15 3.87
C GLY A 300 72.70 -22.97 3.05
N ASN A 301 73.00 -24.20 3.46
CA ASN A 301 73.87 -25.10 2.70
C ASN A 301 73.42 -26.57 2.69
N SER A 302 73.59 -27.23 1.54
CA SER A 302 73.33 -28.66 1.30
C SER A 302 71.90 -29.12 1.62
N ASN A 303 70.96 -28.16 1.61
CA ASN A 303 69.55 -28.37 1.92
C ASN A 303 68.73 -28.66 0.66
N THR A 304 67.61 -29.35 0.87
CA THR A 304 66.70 -29.75 -0.20
C THR A 304 65.28 -29.46 0.25
N ALA A 305 64.49 -28.81 -0.61
CA ALA A 305 63.07 -28.57 -0.40
C ALA A 305 62.29 -29.24 -1.55
N LEU A 306 61.52 -30.26 -1.21
CA LEU A 306 60.95 -31.24 -2.15
C LEU A 306 59.43 -31.15 -2.23
N SER A 307 58.74 -30.91 -1.12
CA SER A 307 57.28 -30.76 -1.13
C SER A 307 56.84 -29.40 -1.68
N PHE A 308 55.62 -29.35 -2.19
CA PHE A 308 54.92 -28.11 -2.53
C PHE A 308 54.96 -27.12 -1.36
N GLY A 309 55.52 -25.92 -1.52
CA GLY A 309 55.54 -24.90 -0.47
C GLY A 309 56.31 -25.29 0.81
N GLU A 310 57.26 -26.22 0.73
CA GLU A 310 58.20 -26.54 1.83
C GLU A 310 59.32 -25.50 1.93
N MET A 311 59.63 -25.04 3.14
CA MET A 311 60.82 -24.24 3.44
C MET A 311 61.87 -25.06 4.21
N THR A 312 63.08 -25.22 3.66
CA THR A 312 64.20 -25.90 4.32
C THR A 312 65.35 -24.94 4.55
N LEU A 313 65.87 -24.87 5.78
CA LEU A 313 67.01 -24.01 6.15
C LEU A 313 67.98 -24.69 7.12
N GLY A 314 69.13 -24.07 7.36
CA GLY A 314 70.17 -24.58 8.27
C GLY A 314 71.25 -25.36 7.52
N LEU A 315 71.64 -26.53 8.03
CA LEU A 315 72.65 -27.40 7.45
C LEU A 315 72.15 -28.85 7.37
N ASN A 316 72.25 -29.47 6.19
CA ASN A 316 71.99 -30.89 5.96
C ASN A 316 70.68 -31.42 6.61
N ALA A 317 69.56 -30.73 6.38
CA ALA A 317 68.24 -31.18 6.85
C ALA A 317 67.89 -32.58 6.31
N THR A 318 67.01 -33.33 6.97
CA THR A 318 66.65 -34.69 6.50
C THR A 318 65.87 -34.64 5.19
N ASN A 319 66.26 -35.52 4.27
CA ASN A 319 65.52 -35.76 3.04
C ASN A 319 64.40 -36.74 3.34
N TYR A 320 63.21 -36.50 2.79
CA TYR A 320 62.08 -37.41 2.85
C TYR A 320 61.41 -37.50 1.47
N VAL A 321 60.52 -38.47 1.26
CA VAL A 321 59.70 -38.54 0.04
C VAL A 321 58.39 -37.81 0.33
N PRO A 322 58.13 -36.63 -0.26
CA PRO A 322 56.90 -35.91 -0.04
C PRO A 322 55.71 -36.61 -0.71
N LEU A 323 54.53 -36.45 -0.12
CA LEU A 323 53.29 -36.96 -0.71
C LEU A 323 52.82 -36.10 -1.89
N SER A 324 53.26 -34.84 -1.99
CA SER A 324 53.12 -34.03 -3.20
C SER A 324 54.23 -32.99 -3.36
N THR A 325 54.77 -32.89 -4.57
CA THR A 325 55.68 -31.82 -5.00
C THR A 325 54.94 -30.63 -5.65
N THR A 326 53.64 -30.77 -5.94
CA THR A 326 52.86 -29.82 -6.76
C THR A 326 51.56 -29.32 -6.14
N SER A 327 51.15 -29.85 -4.97
CA SER A 327 49.92 -29.48 -4.27
C SER A 327 50.05 -29.62 -2.74
N PHE A 328 49.20 -28.92 -1.99
CA PHE A 328 49.20 -29.00 -0.51
C PHE A 328 48.79 -30.39 -0.02
N ASN A 329 49.57 -30.96 0.89
CA ASN A 329 49.23 -32.14 1.68
C ASN A 329 49.47 -31.83 3.16
N SER A 330 48.49 -32.11 4.03
CA SER A 330 48.57 -31.78 5.47
C SER A 330 49.71 -32.47 6.22
N SER A 331 50.16 -33.63 5.73
CA SER A 331 51.22 -34.44 6.35
C SER A 331 52.61 -34.16 5.77
N ASP A 332 52.72 -33.31 4.74
CA ASP A 332 54.00 -32.86 4.22
C ASP A 332 54.59 -31.70 5.07
N ARG A 333 55.91 -31.53 5.00
CA ARG A 333 56.63 -30.48 5.73
C ARG A 333 56.31 -29.08 5.22
N LEU A 334 56.03 -28.16 6.13
CA LEU A 334 55.97 -26.72 5.88
C LEU A 334 57.33 -26.07 6.14
N LEU A 335 57.98 -26.44 7.25
CA LEU A 335 59.29 -25.92 7.65
C LEU A 335 60.20 -27.07 8.13
N SER A 336 61.48 -27.03 7.74
CA SER A 336 62.50 -27.98 8.15
C SER A 336 63.81 -27.25 8.49
N VAL A 337 64.23 -27.31 9.76
CA VAL A 337 65.50 -26.71 10.22
C VAL A 337 66.54 -27.81 10.41
N GLY A 338 67.44 -27.92 9.43
CA GLY A 338 68.52 -28.89 9.42
C GLY A 338 69.63 -28.55 10.43
N ASN A 339 70.01 -29.54 11.22
CA ASN A 339 71.20 -29.52 12.09
C ASN A 339 72.14 -30.71 11.81
N GLY A 340 72.02 -31.34 10.63
CA GLY A 340 72.84 -32.49 10.24
C GLY A 340 74.31 -32.13 10.05
N VAL A 341 75.19 -33.01 10.51
CA VAL A 341 76.65 -32.75 10.50
C VAL A 341 77.29 -32.92 9.13
N ASN A 342 76.65 -33.67 8.22
CA ASN A 342 77.02 -33.79 6.81
C ASN A 342 75.86 -34.41 6.00
N THR A 343 76.04 -34.56 4.69
CA THR A 343 75.01 -35.06 3.77
C THR A 343 74.61 -36.53 3.97
N SER A 344 75.42 -37.33 4.68
CA SER A 344 75.10 -38.71 5.08
C SER A 344 74.42 -38.77 6.45
N ASN A 345 74.82 -37.91 7.38
CA ASN A 345 74.31 -37.80 8.74
C ASN A 345 73.41 -36.57 8.86
N ARG A 346 72.26 -36.63 8.17
CA ARG A 346 71.23 -35.58 8.17
C ARG A 346 70.36 -35.67 9.43
N SER A 347 69.92 -34.53 9.95
CA SER A 347 69.00 -34.45 11.09
C SER A 347 68.25 -33.10 11.10
N ASN A 348 67.08 -33.08 11.74
CA ASN A 348 66.29 -31.86 11.96
C ASN A 348 66.31 -31.48 13.44
N ALA A 349 66.51 -30.19 13.73
CA ALA A 349 66.26 -29.63 15.07
C ALA A 349 64.76 -29.33 15.27
N LEU A 350 64.11 -28.85 14.21
CA LEU A 350 62.72 -28.45 14.16
C LEU A 350 62.10 -28.91 12.83
N THR A 351 60.94 -29.55 12.90
CA THR A 351 60.09 -29.83 11.75
C THR A 351 58.70 -29.27 12.03
N ILE A 352 58.11 -28.53 11.09
CA ILE A 352 56.69 -28.12 11.18
C ILE A 352 55.97 -28.73 9.99
N LEU A 353 54.88 -29.46 10.24
CA LEU A 353 54.03 -30.00 9.18
C LEU A 353 52.97 -29.00 8.75
N LYS A 354 52.45 -29.17 7.54
CA LYS A 354 51.44 -28.29 6.93
C LYS A 354 50.09 -28.26 7.67
N ASN A 355 49.82 -29.21 8.55
CA ASN A 355 48.67 -29.18 9.47
C ASN A 355 48.87 -28.26 10.70
N GLY A 356 50.06 -27.69 10.90
CA GLY A 356 50.42 -26.86 12.05
C GLY A 356 51.08 -27.60 13.22
N ASN A 357 51.34 -28.91 13.10
CA ASN A 357 52.06 -29.67 14.12
C ASN A 357 53.55 -29.30 14.14
N VAL A 358 54.06 -28.92 15.31
CA VAL A 358 55.44 -28.48 15.55
C VAL A 358 56.21 -29.58 16.28
N GLY A 359 57.20 -30.17 15.59
CA GLY A 359 58.07 -31.23 16.10
C GLY A 359 59.45 -30.72 16.50
N ILE A 360 59.79 -30.75 17.78
CA ILE A 360 61.13 -30.40 18.29
C ILE A 360 61.91 -31.69 18.55
N GLY A 361 62.94 -31.94 17.73
CA GLY A 361 63.60 -33.25 17.66
C GLY A 361 62.70 -34.38 17.11
N VAL A 362 61.57 -34.03 16.51
CA VAL A 362 60.58 -34.96 15.92
C VAL A 362 60.43 -34.65 14.44
N GLU A 363 60.48 -35.68 13.59
CA GLU A 363 60.38 -35.52 12.13
C GLU A 363 58.95 -35.62 11.57
N ASN A 364 58.04 -36.26 12.31
CA ASN A 364 56.63 -36.45 11.94
C ASN A 364 55.75 -36.19 13.18
N PRO A 365 55.60 -34.94 13.64
CA PRO A 365 54.88 -34.62 14.88
C PRO A 365 53.39 -34.94 14.80
N GLU A 366 52.86 -35.66 15.79
CA GLU A 366 51.44 -36.08 15.83
C GLU A 366 50.54 -35.03 16.52
N ALA A 367 51.11 -34.17 17.38
CA ALA A 367 50.41 -33.10 18.08
C ALA A 367 50.87 -31.68 17.68
N THR A 368 50.07 -30.66 18.03
CA THR A 368 50.34 -29.24 17.70
C THR A 368 51.70 -28.76 18.22
N LEU A 369 52.10 -29.23 19.41
CA LEU A 369 53.49 -29.22 19.86
C LEU A 369 53.83 -30.64 20.32
N ASP A 370 54.81 -31.24 19.66
CA ASP A 370 55.33 -32.58 19.90
C ASP A 370 56.86 -32.49 20.05
N LEU A 371 57.42 -33.17 21.05
CA LEU A 371 58.85 -33.05 21.36
C LEU A 371 59.40 -34.30 22.03
N VAL A 372 60.59 -34.72 21.60
CA VAL A 372 61.35 -35.80 22.23
C VAL A 372 62.27 -35.21 23.29
N GLY A 373 61.92 -35.43 24.56
CA GLY A 373 62.70 -34.97 25.72
C GLY A 373 61.82 -34.43 26.83
N THR A 374 62.36 -33.50 27.63
CA THR A 374 61.63 -32.81 28.71
C THR A 374 61.51 -31.32 28.43
N LEU A 375 60.28 -30.80 28.46
CA LEU A 375 60.03 -29.36 28.37
C LEU A 375 60.20 -28.71 29.75
N LYS A 376 61.18 -27.80 29.89
CA LYS A 376 61.52 -27.15 31.16
C LYS A 376 61.14 -25.66 31.16
N PHE A 377 59.94 -25.34 31.62
CA PHE A 377 59.51 -23.97 31.91
C PHE A 377 60.34 -23.38 33.08
N GLN A 378 60.91 -22.19 32.89
CA GLN A 378 61.74 -21.50 33.88
C GLN A 378 61.41 -20.00 33.94
N ASP A 379 60.81 -19.59 35.05
CA ASP A 379 60.45 -18.21 35.44
C ASP A 379 61.23 -17.75 36.70
N GLY A 380 62.26 -18.50 37.08
CA GLY A 380 63.00 -18.35 38.35
C GLY A 380 62.29 -18.87 39.62
N ASN A 381 61.01 -19.24 39.57
CA ASN A 381 60.17 -19.50 40.75
C ASN A 381 59.88 -20.99 41.07
N GLN A 382 60.43 -21.96 40.32
CA GLN A 382 60.10 -23.38 40.47
C GLN A 382 60.42 -23.94 41.86
N ALA A 383 59.48 -24.64 42.49
CA ALA A 383 59.69 -25.33 43.77
C ALA A 383 58.74 -26.53 43.96
N VAL A 384 59.06 -27.44 44.89
CA VAL A 384 58.17 -28.54 45.29
C VAL A 384 56.90 -27.96 45.93
N GLY A 385 55.73 -28.47 45.53
CA GLY A 385 54.42 -27.99 46.01
C GLY A 385 53.87 -26.76 45.29
N LYS A 386 54.60 -26.21 44.31
CA LYS A 386 54.06 -25.26 43.34
C LYS A 386 53.44 -25.97 42.14
N VAL A 387 52.48 -25.32 41.50
CA VAL A 387 51.94 -25.73 40.20
C VAL A 387 52.28 -24.67 39.15
N LEU A 388 52.21 -25.08 37.89
CA LEU A 388 52.24 -24.16 36.76
C LEU A 388 50.82 -23.59 36.59
N VAL A 389 50.63 -22.30 36.88
CA VAL A 389 49.38 -21.57 36.60
C VAL A 389 49.54 -20.78 35.31
N SER A 390 48.41 -20.43 34.67
CA SER A 390 48.37 -19.44 33.59
C SER A 390 47.77 -18.16 34.12
N ASP A 391 48.33 -17.01 33.75
CA ASP A 391 47.59 -15.75 33.83
C ASP A 391 46.54 -15.66 32.70
N ALA A 392 45.82 -14.53 32.65
CA ALA A 392 44.75 -14.29 31.66
C ALA A 392 45.28 -14.08 30.22
N ASP A 393 46.57 -13.77 30.05
CA ASP A 393 47.22 -13.57 28.76
C ASP A 393 47.89 -14.86 28.23
N GLY A 394 47.88 -15.94 29.03
CA GLY A 394 48.43 -17.26 28.68
C GLY A 394 49.84 -17.52 29.20
N ASN A 395 50.42 -16.63 30.03
CA ASN A 395 51.78 -16.79 30.53
C ASN A 395 51.82 -17.79 31.68
N ALA A 396 52.71 -18.78 31.56
CA ALA A 396 52.83 -19.87 32.52
C ALA A 396 53.84 -19.55 33.64
N THR A 397 53.37 -19.38 34.88
CA THR A 397 54.18 -19.06 36.07
C THR A 397 54.11 -20.16 37.13
N TRP A 398 55.14 -20.26 37.98
CA TRP A 398 55.21 -21.25 39.06
C TRP A 398 54.77 -20.64 40.39
N GLU A 399 53.52 -20.93 40.78
CA GLU A 399 52.89 -20.35 41.97
C GLU A 399 52.58 -21.39 43.05
N VAL A 400 52.52 -20.91 44.30
CA VAL A 400 52.07 -21.74 45.43
C VAL A 400 50.54 -21.79 45.37
N VAL A 401 49.96 -22.99 45.38
CA VAL A 401 48.50 -23.15 45.46
C VAL A 401 48.02 -22.73 46.86
N SER A 402 47.69 -21.44 47.00
CA SER A 402 47.24 -20.81 48.24
C SER A 402 45.73 -20.61 48.31
N ASN A 403 45.06 -20.57 47.15
CA ASN A 403 43.59 -20.54 47.04
C ASN A 403 43.12 -21.65 46.11
N PHE A 404 42.21 -22.50 46.59
CA PHE A 404 41.25 -23.16 45.69
C PHE A 404 40.21 -22.12 45.29
N GLY A 405 39.98 -21.94 43.98
CA GLY A 405 39.23 -20.80 43.46
C GLY A 405 37.79 -20.72 43.97
N GLU A 406 37.46 -19.60 44.60
CA GLU A 406 36.11 -19.11 44.96
C GLU A 406 35.22 -20.03 45.82
N PHE A 407 35.61 -21.28 46.10
CA PHE A 407 34.82 -22.23 46.89
C PHE A 407 35.71 -23.19 47.69
N GLN A 408 35.69 -23.05 49.01
CA GLN A 408 36.28 -24.00 49.96
C GLN A 408 35.18 -24.79 50.68
N SER A 409 35.47 -26.03 51.08
CA SER A 409 34.53 -26.82 51.89
C SER A 409 34.96 -26.90 53.36
N ILE A 410 34.12 -26.36 54.24
CA ILE A 410 34.31 -26.36 55.70
C ILE A 410 33.06 -26.95 56.35
N ALA A 411 33.23 -27.96 57.21
CA ALA A 411 32.15 -28.63 57.95
C ALA A 411 30.97 -29.17 57.09
N GLY A 412 31.17 -29.38 55.79
CA GLY A 412 30.15 -29.81 54.82
C GLY A 412 29.48 -28.65 54.05
N VAL A 413 29.76 -27.41 54.43
CA VAL A 413 29.37 -26.19 53.73
C VAL A 413 30.39 -25.88 52.65
N VAL A 414 29.97 -25.41 51.48
CA VAL A 414 30.84 -24.90 50.41
C VAL A 414 30.58 -23.40 50.28
N GLN A 415 31.63 -22.59 50.44
CA GLN A 415 31.53 -21.14 50.70
C GLN A 415 32.74 -20.38 50.13
N ASN A 416 32.60 -19.08 49.82
CA ASN A 416 33.62 -18.32 49.10
C ASN A 416 34.66 -17.59 49.97
N THR A 417 34.39 -17.35 51.25
CA THR A 417 35.39 -16.91 52.24
C THR A 417 35.37 -17.81 53.47
N THR A 418 36.15 -17.49 54.52
CA THR A 418 36.08 -18.17 55.83
C THR A 418 35.01 -17.60 56.77
N ASN A 419 34.22 -16.62 56.32
CA ASN A 419 33.29 -15.86 57.16
C ASN A 419 31.87 -15.85 56.57
N THR A 420 31.01 -16.74 57.08
CA THR A 420 29.62 -16.94 56.63
C THR A 420 28.77 -15.69 56.60
N ALA A 421 29.04 -14.69 57.46
CA ALA A 421 28.30 -13.44 57.50
C ALA A 421 28.48 -12.55 56.24
N ASN A 422 29.54 -12.79 55.47
CA ASN A 422 29.94 -12.00 54.29
C ASN A 422 29.93 -12.80 52.98
N ASP A 423 29.56 -14.09 53.00
CA ASP A 423 29.59 -14.96 51.83
C ASP A 423 28.33 -14.76 50.95
N ASP A 424 28.53 -14.42 49.67
CA ASP A 424 27.42 -14.20 48.71
C ASP A 424 26.87 -15.52 48.11
N PHE A 425 27.62 -16.63 48.22
CA PHE A 425 27.26 -17.90 47.60
C PHE A 425 27.66 -19.08 48.50
N VAL A 426 26.65 -19.69 49.13
CA VAL A 426 26.81 -20.77 50.11
C VAL A 426 25.98 -21.98 49.67
N PHE A 427 26.60 -23.16 49.62
CA PHE A 427 25.90 -24.43 49.45
C PHE A 427 26.08 -25.33 50.68
N GLY A 428 25.06 -26.12 51.01
CA GLY A 428 25.21 -27.24 51.95
C GLY A 428 25.28 -26.88 53.44
N SER A 429 24.75 -25.71 53.85
CA SER A 429 24.55 -25.43 55.29
C SER A 429 23.76 -26.56 55.96
N SER A 430 24.26 -27.02 57.11
CA SER A 430 23.72 -28.16 57.85
C SER A 430 22.56 -27.79 58.78
N ALA A 431 22.25 -26.50 58.92
CA ALA A 431 21.20 -25.98 59.78
C ALA A 431 20.08 -25.29 58.97
N LEU A 432 18.86 -25.84 59.06
CA LEU A 432 17.63 -25.15 58.62
C LEU A 432 17.32 -23.94 59.51
N GLY A 433 17.54 -24.09 60.82
CA GLY A 433 17.23 -23.07 61.82
C GLY A 433 18.00 -21.76 61.64
N ASN A 434 17.51 -20.69 62.26
CA ASN A 434 18.30 -19.49 62.53
C ASN A 434 19.29 -19.78 63.67
N ILE A 435 20.58 -19.50 63.46
CA ILE A 435 21.60 -19.49 64.51
C ILE A 435 21.90 -18.03 64.86
N ALA A 436 21.58 -17.64 66.10
CA ALA A 436 21.65 -16.25 66.51
C ALA A 436 23.08 -15.69 66.48
N GLY A 437 23.35 -14.78 65.53
CA GLY A 437 24.58 -13.98 65.47
C GLY A 437 25.66 -14.45 64.49
N THR A 438 25.43 -15.50 63.70
CA THR A 438 26.40 -16.03 62.72
C THR A 438 26.31 -15.39 61.32
N GLY A 439 25.27 -14.59 61.06
CA GLY A 439 25.05 -13.91 59.76
C GLY A 439 24.36 -14.79 58.71
N ASP A 440 24.00 -16.02 59.07
CA ASP A 440 23.33 -17.04 58.25
C ASP A 440 21.95 -16.62 57.73
N ASP A 441 21.46 -15.44 58.13
CA ASP A 441 20.17 -14.89 57.72
C ASP A 441 20.03 -14.84 56.19
N ARG A 442 21.12 -14.55 55.46
CA ARG A 442 21.17 -14.50 53.99
C ARG A 442 21.77 -15.79 53.45
N ARG A 443 20.95 -16.66 52.86
CA ARG A 443 21.38 -17.99 52.38
C ARG A 443 20.55 -18.51 51.21
N MET A 444 21.17 -19.40 50.44
CA MET A 444 20.52 -20.27 49.45
C MET A 444 20.74 -21.72 49.85
N PHE A 445 19.71 -22.55 49.84
CA PHE A 445 19.86 -23.97 50.15
C PHE A 445 18.82 -24.86 49.45
N PHE A 446 19.14 -26.16 49.40
CA PHE A 446 18.25 -27.21 48.95
C PHE A 446 18.20 -28.32 50.01
N ASP A 447 17.05 -28.44 50.69
CA ASP A 447 16.80 -29.54 51.61
C ASP A 447 16.45 -30.79 50.81
N LYS A 448 17.44 -31.68 50.66
CA LYS A 448 17.32 -32.98 49.99
C LYS A 448 16.32 -33.93 50.64
N SER A 449 15.99 -33.77 51.93
CA SER A 449 15.08 -34.68 52.66
C SER A 449 13.62 -34.40 52.30
N LYS A 450 13.30 -33.13 52.05
CA LYS A 450 11.98 -32.66 51.61
C LYS A 450 11.90 -32.36 50.12
N GLY A 451 13.03 -32.28 49.43
CA GLY A 451 13.12 -31.80 48.04
C GLY A 451 12.80 -30.30 47.91
N ALA A 452 13.08 -29.52 48.94
CA ALA A 452 12.63 -28.13 49.08
C ALA A 452 13.76 -27.12 48.81
N PHE A 453 13.46 -26.05 48.07
CA PHE A 453 14.42 -25.00 47.72
C PHE A 453 14.17 -23.70 48.49
N ARG A 454 15.24 -23.03 48.93
CA ARG A 454 15.21 -21.74 49.65
C ARG A 454 16.27 -20.78 49.13
N ALA A 455 15.96 -19.49 49.01
CA ALA A 455 16.95 -18.45 48.66
C ALA A 455 16.54 -17.05 49.15
N GLY A 456 17.48 -16.27 49.70
CA GLY A 456 17.24 -14.90 50.17
C GLY A 456 17.52 -14.72 51.66
N SER A 457 16.70 -13.93 52.36
CA SER A 457 16.94 -13.45 53.72
C SER A 457 15.87 -13.90 54.71
N VAL A 458 16.25 -14.44 55.87
CA VAL A 458 15.35 -14.88 56.95
C VAL A 458 15.96 -14.57 58.31
N PHE A 459 15.23 -13.84 59.16
CA PHE A 459 15.71 -13.40 60.49
C PHE A 459 15.13 -14.19 61.68
N SER A 460 14.35 -15.24 61.43
CA SER A 460 13.67 -16.05 62.47
C SER A 460 13.42 -17.47 61.94
N ASP A 461 12.45 -18.15 62.52
CA ASP A 461 11.96 -19.50 62.28
C ASP A 461 11.35 -19.76 60.89
N GLN A 462 11.30 -18.80 59.95
CA GLN A 462 10.54 -18.97 58.70
C GLN A 462 11.01 -20.13 57.82
N TRP A 463 12.27 -20.58 57.96
CA TRP A 463 12.83 -21.76 57.28
C TRP A 463 13.20 -22.90 58.24
N ASP A 464 12.77 -22.85 59.51
CA ASP A 464 12.80 -23.99 60.42
C ASP A 464 11.96 -25.15 59.87
N ASP A 465 12.26 -26.38 60.29
CA ASP A 465 11.72 -27.59 59.67
C ASP A 465 10.17 -27.60 59.57
N GLY A 466 9.46 -27.16 60.60
CA GLY A 466 8.00 -27.08 60.61
C GLY A 466 7.40 -26.06 59.62
N ASN A 467 8.19 -25.09 59.16
CA ASN A 467 7.83 -24.09 58.15
C ASN A 467 8.32 -24.48 56.73
N VAL A 468 8.92 -25.66 56.58
CA VAL A 468 9.38 -26.23 55.29
C VAL A 468 8.51 -27.42 54.89
N GLY A 469 7.64 -27.20 53.90
CA GLY A 469 6.82 -28.26 53.29
C GLY A 469 7.59 -29.10 52.26
N ASN A 470 7.15 -30.33 52.03
CA ASN A 470 7.76 -31.21 51.02
C ASN A 470 7.59 -30.63 49.61
N PHE A 471 8.64 -30.68 48.80
CA PHE A 471 8.72 -30.16 47.43
C PHE A 471 8.35 -28.67 47.30
N SER A 472 8.60 -27.88 48.36
CA SER A 472 8.25 -26.46 48.40
C SER A 472 9.39 -25.54 47.94
N VAL A 473 9.05 -24.36 47.45
CA VAL A 473 9.98 -23.30 47.07
C VAL A 473 9.68 -22.06 47.92
N ALA A 474 10.69 -21.45 48.55
CA ALA A 474 10.52 -20.11 49.14
C ALA A 474 11.70 -19.18 48.81
N ILE A 475 11.43 -18.03 48.23
CA ILE A 475 12.47 -17.08 47.76
C ILE A 475 12.09 -15.66 48.18
N GLY A 476 13.06 -14.89 48.71
CA GLY A 476 12.85 -13.48 49.09
C GLY A 476 13.20 -13.19 50.55
N PHE A 477 12.37 -12.40 51.24
CA PHE A 477 12.65 -11.88 52.58
C PHE A 477 11.60 -12.38 53.58
N ASN A 478 11.97 -13.21 54.55
CA ASN A 478 11.06 -13.93 55.46
C ASN A 478 9.88 -14.70 54.79
N PRO A 479 10.08 -15.43 53.66
CA PRO A 479 8.99 -16.18 53.02
C PRO A 479 8.78 -17.56 53.67
N ILE A 480 7.53 -17.98 53.86
CA ILE A 480 7.13 -19.28 54.43
C ILE A 480 6.45 -20.12 53.35
N ALA A 481 6.96 -21.33 53.08
CA ALA A 481 6.35 -22.31 52.18
C ALA A 481 6.21 -23.65 52.91
N SER A 482 5.19 -23.74 53.78
CA SER A 482 4.95 -24.87 54.69
C SER A 482 4.05 -25.94 54.10
N GLY A 483 3.21 -25.61 53.11
CA GLY A 483 2.37 -26.58 52.42
C GLY A 483 3.16 -27.52 51.51
N VAL A 484 2.66 -28.73 51.26
CA VAL A 484 3.29 -29.68 50.33
C VAL A 484 3.09 -29.21 48.89
N PHE A 485 4.17 -29.14 48.09
CA PHE A 485 4.24 -28.48 46.77
C PHE A 485 3.91 -26.97 46.79
N SER A 486 4.16 -26.27 47.89
CA SER A 486 3.87 -24.82 48.01
C SER A 486 4.99 -23.91 47.47
N ASN A 487 4.63 -22.71 47.02
CA ASN A 487 5.57 -21.73 46.44
C ASN A 487 5.39 -20.34 47.07
N ALA A 488 6.39 -19.81 47.79
CA ALA A 488 6.34 -18.51 48.46
C ALA A 488 7.44 -17.54 47.97
N LEU A 489 7.12 -16.59 47.11
CA LEU A 489 8.11 -15.73 46.43
C LEU A 489 7.90 -14.24 46.75
N GLY A 490 8.68 -13.66 47.65
CA GLY A 490 8.61 -12.22 47.96
C GLY A 490 9.00 -11.84 49.39
N ILE A 491 8.57 -10.64 49.80
CA ILE A 491 8.76 -10.10 51.15
C ILE A 491 7.60 -10.58 52.04
N GLY A 492 7.82 -11.54 52.94
CA GLY A 492 6.80 -12.02 53.88
C GLY A 492 5.68 -12.83 53.22
N ALA A 493 5.91 -13.38 52.03
CA ALA A 493 4.98 -14.26 51.32
C ALA A 493 4.76 -15.58 52.08
N LYS A 494 3.53 -16.08 52.17
CA LYS A 494 3.15 -17.25 52.99
C LYS A 494 2.27 -18.22 52.20
N ALA A 495 2.89 -19.26 51.63
CA ALA A 495 2.21 -20.36 50.97
C ALA A 495 2.00 -21.50 51.99
N LEU A 496 0.88 -21.42 52.72
CA LEU A 496 0.61 -22.27 53.89
C LEU A 496 -0.21 -23.52 53.55
N GLY A 497 -1.05 -23.45 52.51
CA GLY A 497 -1.84 -24.59 52.05
C GLY A 497 -1.06 -25.53 51.12
N ASP A 498 -1.43 -26.82 51.08
CA ASP A 498 -0.91 -27.75 50.08
C ASP A 498 -1.18 -27.24 48.65
N ARG A 499 -0.18 -27.33 47.77
CA ARG A 499 -0.18 -26.82 46.38
C ARG A 499 -0.48 -25.32 46.26
N SER A 500 -0.37 -24.56 47.36
CA SER A 500 -0.62 -23.12 47.35
C SER A 500 0.55 -22.33 46.76
N THR A 501 0.26 -21.15 46.23
CA THR A 501 1.27 -20.23 45.67
C THR A 501 1.03 -18.84 46.21
N ALA A 502 2.01 -18.24 46.89
CA ALA A 502 1.99 -16.87 47.40
C ALA A 502 3.16 -16.09 46.78
N ILE A 503 2.89 -15.06 46.00
CA ILE A 503 3.90 -14.28 45.30
C ILE A 503 3.68 -12.78 45.59
N GLY A 504 4.72 -12.07 46.02
CA GLY A 504 4.68 -10.64 46.36
C GLY A 504 4.58 -10.33 47.85
N GLU A 505 4.73 -9.05 48.20
CA GLU A 505 4.84 -8.55 49.58
C GLU A 505 3.62 -8.93 50.43
N GLY A 506 3.81 -9.58 51.57
CA GLY A 506 2.74 -9.92 52.51
C GLY A 506 1.61 -10.81 51.94
N SER A 507 1.82 -11.44 50.79
CA SER A 507 0.84 -12.33 50.16
C SER A 507 0.65 -13.61 50.98
N ILE A 508 -0.59 -14.07 51.16
CA ILE A 508 -0.95 -15.24 51.96
C ILE A 508 -1.84 -16.16 51.14
N ALA A 509 -1.40 -17.39 50.89
CA ALA A 509 -2.18 -18.45 50.29
C ALA A 509 -2.34 -19.60 51.30
N SER A 510 -3.41 -19.56 52.08
CA SER A 510 -3.68 -20.52 53.17
C SER A 510 -4.69 -21.60 52.80
N GLY A 511 -5.48 -21.40 51.74
CA GLY A 511 -6.31 -22.46 51.17
C GLY A 511 -5.47 -23.51 50.43
N GLN A 512 -5.90 -24.78 50.47
CA GLN A 512 -5.34 -25.81 49.61
C GLN A 512 -5.59 -25.44 48.13
N SER A 513 -4.55 -25.56 47.30
CA SER A 513 -4.48 -25.12 45.90
C SER A 513 -4.77 -23.62 45.69
N ALA A 514 -4.67 -22.78 46.73
CA ALA A 514 -4.96 -21.36 46.62
C ALA A 514 -3.77 -20.57 46.02
N THR A 515 -4.05 -19.49 45.29
CA THR A 515 -3.05 -18.64 44.65
C THR A 515 -3.19 -17.17 45.07
N ALA A 516 -2.25 -16.64 45.84
CA ALA A 516 -2.13 -15.22 46.16
C ALA A 516 -0.99 -14.58 45.35
N PHE A 517 -1.23 -13.47 44.69
CA PHE A 517 -0.24 -12.78 43.83
C PHE A 517 -0.33 -11.26 43.98
N GLY A 518 0.79 -10.58 44.20
CA GLY A 518 0.86 -9.14 44.46
C GLY A 518 1.04 -8.81 45.96
N ALA A 519 0.58 -7.63 46.38
CA ALA A 519 0.89 -7.08 47.70
C ALA A 519 -0.29 -7.16 48.68
N PHE A 520 -0.07 -7.76 49.86
CA PHE A 520 -1.04 -7.94 50.94
C PHE A 520 -2.32 -8.66 50.51
N THR A 521 -2.22 -9.57 49.53
CA THR A 521 -3.33 -10.39 49.03
C THR A 521 -3.51 -11.66 49.86
N ASN A 522 -4.75 -12.11 50.02
CA ASN A 522 -5.11 -13.23 50.88
C ASN A 522 -6.06 -14.20 50.15
N ALA A 523 -5.57 -15.39 49.84
CA ALA A 523 -6.30 -16.49 49.22
C ALA A 523 -6.47 -17.63 50.25
N SER A 524 -7.53 -17.54 51.07
CA SER A 524 -7.79 -18.48 52.17
C SER A 524 -8.82 -19.55 51.82
N GLY A 525 -9.61 -19.36 50.77
CA GLY A 525 -10.56 -20.37 50.29
C GLY A 525 -9.86 -21.54 49.57
N PHE A 526 -10.42 -22.74 49.68
CA PHE A 526 -10.04 -23.91 48.88
C PHE A 526 -10.09 -23.57 47.38
N PHE A 527 -9.00 -23.78 46.63
CA PHE A 527 -8.86 -23.37 45.22
C PHE A 527 -9.16 -21.88 44.93
N SER A 528 -9.03 -20.99 45.92
CA SER A 528 -9.25 -19.55 45.71
C SER A 528 -8.05 -18.85 45.06
N THR A 529 -8.28 -17.75 44.34
CA THR A 529 -7.25 -16.94 43.69
C THR A 529 -7.38 -15.48 44.08
N ALA A 530 -6.34 -14.83 44.59
CA ALA A 530 -6.31 -13.42 44.95
C ALA A 530 -5.14 -12.69 44.30
N MET A 531 -5.41 -11.77 43.37
CA MET A 531 -4.38 -11.03 42.62
C MET A 531 -4.48 -9.52 42.85
N GLY A 532 -3.34 -8.82 42.93
CA GLY A 532 -3.24 -7.36 42.96
C GLY A 532 -2.77 -6.78 44.30
N ARG A 533 -3.57 -5.95 44.96
CA ARG A 533 -3.21 -5.21 46.19
C ARG A 533 -4.34 -5.24 47.22
N TYR A 534 -4.08 -5.71 48.45
CA TYR A 534 -5.08 -5.82 49.53
C TYR A 534 -6.35 -6.62 49.15
N THR A 535 -6.24 -7.61 48.25
CA THR A 535 -7.39 -8.40 47.76
C THR A 535 -7.61 -9.68 48.56
N ASN A 536 -8.87 -10.08 48.77
CA ASN A 536 -9.27 -11.16 49.68
C ASN A 536 -10.19 -12.20 48.99
N ALA A 537 -9.64 -13.35 48.59
CA ALA A 537 -10.41 -14.48 48.07
C ALA A 537 -10.66 -15.50 49.20
N LEU A 538 -11.80 -15.34 49.87
CA LEU A 538 -12.12 -16.03 51.13
C LEU A 538 -13.01 -17.26 50.91
N GLY A 539 -13.92 -17.22 49.93
CA GLY A 539 -14.80 -18.34 49.60
C GLY A 539 -14.08 -19.46 48.85
N ALA A 540 -14.58 -20.70 48.95
CA ALA A 540 -14.06 -21.80 48.13
C ALA A 540 -14.29 -21.52 46.64
N PHE A 541 -13.29 -21.77 45.80
CA PHE A 541 -13.25 -21.40 44.37
C PHE A 541 -13.49 -19.90 44.08
N SER A 542 -13.31 -19.02 45.06
CA SER A 542 -13.47 -17.57 44.85
C SER A 542 -12.26 -16.95 44.13
N THR A 543 -12.50 -15.88 43.37
CA THR A 543 -11.46 -15.15 42.63
C THR A 543 -11.50 -13.66 42.96
N THR A 544 -10.36 -13.05 43.26
CA THR A 544 -10.21 -11.59 43.36
C THR A 544 -9.08 -11.07 42.49
N PHE A 545 -9.27 -9.88 41.92
CA PHE A 545 -8.26 -9.19 41.11
C PHE A 545 -8.34 -7.67 41.32
N GLY A 546 -7.21 -6.98 41.41
CA GLY A 546 -7.14 -5.51 41.44
C GLY A 546 -6.76 -4.94 42.80
N GLU A 547 -7.55 -4.02 43.35
CA GLU A 547 -7.21 -3.30 44.59
C GLU A 547 -8.36 -3.31 45.62
N THR A 548 -8.08 -3.78 46.84
CA THR A 548 -9.05 -3.80 47.96
C THR A 548 -10.37 -4.52 47.59
N THR A 549 -10.29 -5.54 46.74
CA THR A 549 -11.45 -6.36 46.34
C THR A 549 -11.62 -7.58 47.24
N THR A 550 -12.85 -8.03 47.47
CA THR A 550 -13.16 -9.15 48.36
C THR A 550 -14.19 -10.08 47.74
N ALA A 551 -13.87 -11.37 47.62
CA ALA A 551 -14.78 -12.42 47.18
C ALA A 551 -14.98 -13.41 48.32
N SER A 552 -16.09 -13.29 49.05
CA SER A 552 -16.40 -14.10 50.24
C SER A 552 -17.46 -15.17 49.99
N GLY A 553 -18.25 -15.06 48.91
CA GLY A 553 -19.12 -16.14 48.47
C GLY A 553 -18.34 -17.30 47.85
N ASN A 554 -18.80 -18.54 48.02
CA ASN A 554 -18.24 -19.67 47.27
C ASN A 554 -18.46 -19.48 45.77
N CYS A 555 -17.48 -19.80 44.94
CA CYS A 555 -17.46 -19.59 43.49
C CYS A 555 -17.71 -18.12 43.06
N SER A 556 -17.47 -17.13 43.94
CA SER A 556 -17.68 -15.71 43.64
C SER A 556 -16.43 -15.03 43.04
N THR A 557 -16.62 -13.93 42.29
CA THR A 557 -15.53 -13.20 41.63
C THR A 557 -15.60 -11.70 41.89
N ALA A 558 -14.56 -11.06 42.42
CA ALA A 558 -14.50 -9.60 42.62
C ALA A 558 -13.28 -8.95 41.93
N MET A 559 -13.51 -8.07 40.96
CA MET A 559 -12.47 -7.45 40.12
C MET A 559 -12.56 -5.92 40.13
N GLY A 560 -11.40 -5.26 40.09
CA GLY A 560 -11.29 -3.81 39.93
C GLY A 560 -10.80 -3.12 41.21
N ARG A 561 -11.55 -2.16 41.76
CA ARG A 561 -11.15 -1.45 42.98
C ARG A 561 -12.28 -1.30 43.98
N ASN A 562 -12.07 -1.67 45.24
CA ASN A 562 -13.08 -1.66 46.33
C ASN A 562 -14.33 -2.53 46.06
N SER A 563 -14.24 -3.50 45.14
CA SER A 563 -15.37 -4.34 44.72
C SER A 563 -15.59 -5.56 45.63
N VAL A 564 -16.84 -5.90 45.96
CA VAL A 564 -17.18 -6.99 46.90
C VAL A 564 -18.19 -7.96 46.27
N ALA A 565 -17.85 -9.26 46.28
CA ALA A 565 -18.73 -10.35 45.85
C ALA A 565 -18.99 -11.28 47.05
N SER A 566 -20.14 -11.12 47.72
CA SER A 566 -20.48 -11.85 48.95
C SER A 566 -21.55 -12.94 48.76
N GLY A 567 -22.33 -12.88 47.66
CA GLY A 567 -23.19 -13.97 47.26
C GLY A 567 -22.40 -15.15 46.68
N GLY A 568 -22.82 -16.38 46.94
CA GLY A 568 -22.32 -17.56 46.22
C GLY A 568 -22.56 -17.41 44.71
N ASN A 569 -21.59 -17.80 43.88
CA ASN A 569 -21.62 -17.63 42.44
C ASN A 569 -21.80 -16.16 41.95
N SER A 570 -21.65 -15.15 42.82
CA SER A 570 -21.79 -13.74 42.45
C SER A 570 -20.53 -13.17 41.80
N ILE A 571 -20.68 -12.10 41.01
CA ILE A 571 -19.62 -11.45 40.24
C ILE A 571 -19.71 -9.93 40.48
N ALA A 572 -18.64 -9.27 40.94
CA ALA A 572 -18.57 -7.83 41.16
C ALA A 572 -17.37 -7.21 40.43
N LEU A 573 -17.61 -6.46 39.35
CA LEU A 573 -16.57 -5.90 38.48
C LEU A 573 -16.57 -4.36 38.52
N GLY A 574 -15.40 -3.73 38.46
CA GLY A 574 -15.26 -2.27 38.28
C GLY A 574 -14.87 -1.49 39.54
N LEU A 575 -15.56 -0.40 39.85
CA LEU A 575 -15.21 0.51 40.95
C LEU A 575 -16.30 0.55 42.04
N SER A 576 -15.94 0.12 43.25
CA SER A 576 -16.79 0.11 44.45
C SER A 576 -18.11 -0.67 44.27
N THR A 577 -18.14 -1.62 43.32
CA THR A 577 -19.33 -2.42 43.00
C THR A 577 -19.51 -3.56 44.00
N GLN A 578 -20.75 -3.84 44.39
CA GLN A 578 -21.07 -4.89 45.35
C GLN A 578 -22.15 -5.81 44.79
N ALA A 579 -21.86 -7.11 44.72
CA ALA A 579 -22.81 -8.17 44.39
C ALA A 579 -23.04 -9.00 45.67
N SER A 580 -24.27 -8.94 46.20
CA SER A 580 -24.62 -9.48 47.51
C SER A 580 -25.59 -10.66 47.45
N SER A 581 -26.30 -10.86 46.35
CA SER A 581 -27.17 -12.02 46.16
C SER A 581 -26.47 -13.19 45.44
N PHE A 582 -26.92 -14.40 45.73
CA PHE A 582 -26.52 -15.62 45.02
C PHE A 582 -26.68 -15.44 43.50
N CYS A 583 -25.65 -15.77 42.70
CA CYS A 583 -25.63 -15.55 41.24
C CYS A 583 -25.89 -14.10 40.77
N GLU A 584 -25.73 -13.07 41.61
CA GLU A 584 -25.80 -11.67 41.16
C GLU A 584 -24.54 -11.27 40.38
N THR A 585 -24.71 -10.60 39.24
CA THR A 585 -23.62 -9.89 38.54
C THR A 585 -23.75 -8.38 38.72
N ALA A 586 -22.81 -7.74 39.39
CA ALA A 586 -22.67 -6.28 39.48
C ALA A 586 -21.47 -5.82 38.63
N LEU A 587 -21.63 -4.80 37.78
CA LEU A 587 -20.54 -4.24 36.97
C LEU A 587 -20.63 -2.72 36.84
N GLY A 588 -19.52 -2.02 36.56
CA GLY A 588 -19.51 -0.57 36.35
C GLY A 588 -18.90 0.22 37.52
N LEU A 589 -19.55 1.31 37.95
CA LEU A 589 -19.09 2.13 39.08
C LEU A 589 -20.21 2.41 40.10
N ASN A 590 -19.89 2.28 41.38
CA ASN A 590 -20.74 2.60 42.54
C ASN A 590 -22.21 2.16 42.35
N ASN A 591 -22.45 0.90 42.02
CA ASN A 591 -23.81 0.35 41.86
C ASN A 591 -24.64 0.55 43.15
N LEU A 592 -25.96 0.68 43.04
CA LEU A 592 -26.80 0.59 44.23
C LEU A 592 -26.72 -0.84 44.78
N VAL A 593 -26.49 -0.93 46.10
CA VAL A 593 -26.34 -2.20 46.81
C VAL A 593 -27.70 -2.63 47.32
N PHE A 594 -28.09 -3.87 47.03
CA PHE A 594 -29.36 -4.43 47.45
C PHE A 594 -29.23 -5.23 48.74
N THR A 595 -30.23 -5.13 49.61
CA THR A 595 -30.39 -6.04 50.76
C THR A 595 -30.81 -7.40 50.22
N SER A 596 -29.82 -8.26 49.97
CA SER A 596 -30.01 -9.62 49.48
C SER A 596 -30.93 -10.45 50.40
N LEU A 597 -31.91 -11.12 49.80
CA LEU A 597 -32.78 -12.09 50.45
C LEU A 597 -32.10 -13.46 50.60
N SER A 598 -31.21 -13.84 49.67
CA SER A 598 -30.36 -15.02 49.81
C SER A 598 -28.97 -14.87 49.21
N THR A 599 -27.96 -15.14 50.04
CA THR A 599 -26.55 -15.21 49.63
C THR A 599 -26.15 -16.59 49.09
N THR A 600 -26.98 -17.63 49.22
CA THR A 600 -26.62 -19.03 48.91
C THR A 600 -27.64 -19.81 48.08
N SER A 601 -28.79 -19.21 47.74
CA SER A 601 -29.85 -19.84 46.95
C SER A 601 -30.60 -18.80 46.10
N PHE A 602 -31.38 -19.26 45.12
CA PHE A 602 -32.19 -18.40 44.26
C PHE A 602 -33.43 -17.87 45.01
N ASP A 603 -33.56 -16.56 45.14
CA ASP A 603 -34.84 -15.87 45.40
C ASP A 603 -35.28 -15.13 44.12
N ALA A 604 -36.58 -15.10 43.82
CA ALA A 604 -37.09 -14.48 42.59
C ALA A 604 -37.02 -12.94 42.60
N ASN A 605 -36.96 -12.31 43.76
CA ASN A 605 -36.99 -10.85 43.92
C ASN A 605 -35.58 -10.25 44.06
N ASP A 606 -34.56 -11.09 44.27
CA ASP A 606 -33.17 -10.69 44.32
C ASP A 606 -32.61 -10.31 42.93
N VAL A 607 -31.56 -9.49 42.91
CA VAL A 607 -30.94 -9.00 41.67
C VAL A 607 -30.14 -10.10 40.95
N LEU A 608 -30.30 -10.19 39.64
CA LEU A 608 -29.52 -11.02 38.74
C LEU A 608 -28.40 -10.22 38.06
N LEU A 609 -28.68 -8.99 37.62
CA LEU A 609 -27.71 -8.08 37.00
C LEU A 609 -27.90 -6.64 37.51
N SER A 610 -26.83 -5.98 37.94
CA SER A 610 -26.79 -4.53 38.16
C SER A 610 -25.61 -3.88 37.40
N VAL A 611 -25.88 -2.79 36.69
CA VAL A 611 -24.87 -1.98 35.99
C VAL A 611 -24.77 -0.63 36.67
N GLY A 612 -23.80 -0.46 37.56
CA GLY A 612 -23.60 0.76 38.35
C GLY A 612 -23.12 1.94 37.50
N ASN A 613 -23.75 3.10 37.71
CA ASN A 613 -23.36 4.39 37.16
C ASN A 613 -23.24 5.51 38.23
N GLY A 614 -23.19 5.13 39.51
CA GLY A 614 -23.16 6.08 40.63
C GLY A 614 -21.88 6.92 40.67
N VAL A 615 -22.01 8.17 41.10
CA VAL A 615 -20.92 9.16 41.12
C VAL A 615 -19.86 8.81 42.18
N ASN A 616 -20.29 8.31 43.34
CA ASN A 616 -19.43 7.91 44.45
C ASN A 616 -20.14 6.92 45.38
N THR A 617 -19.48 6.47 46.45
CA THR A 617 -20.03 5.46 47.37
C THR A 617 -21.21 5.93 48.23
N SER A 618 -21.46 7.24 48.33
CA SER A 618 -22.66 7.83 48.95
C SER A 618 -23.79 8.03 47.94
N ASN A 619 -23.44 8.39 46.69
CA ASN A 619 -24.36 8.64 45.58
C ASN A 619 -24.31 7.46 44.60
N ARG A 620 -24.84 6.31 45.06
CA ARG A 620 -24.89 5.06 44.29
C ARG A 620 -26.15 4.98 43.42
N SER A 621 -26.01 4.44 42.20
CA SER A 621 -27.12 4.25 41.25
C SER A 621 -26.77 3.22 40.18
N ASN A 622 -27.78 2.70 39.48
CA ASN A 622 -27.64 1.77 38.35
C ASN A 622 -28.21 2.34 37.04
N ALA A 623 -27.49 2.16 35.94
CA ALA A 623 -28.03 2.37 34.58
C ALA A 623 -28.98 1.24 34.15
N LEU A 624 -28.73 0.00 34.60
CA LEU A 624 -29.55 -1.18 34.34
C LEU A 624 -29.66 -2.03 35.62
N THR A 625 -30.88 -2.49 35.93
CA THR A 625 -31.15 -3.47 36.99
C THR A 625 -32.02 -4.59 36.43
N ILE A 626 -31.68 -5.85 36.66
CA ILE A 626 -32.51 -7.02 36.30
C ILE A 626 -32.68 -7.90 37.54
N LEU A 627 -33.92 -8.24 37.87
CA LEU A 627 -34.27 -9.16 38.96
C LEU A 627 -34.34 -10.60 38.45
N LYS A 628 -34.17 -11.57 39.36
CA LYS A 628 -34.18 -13.01 39.06
C LYS A 628 -35.52 -13.54 38.51
N ASN A 629 -36.64 -12.87 38.80
CA ASN A 629 -37.94 -13.12 38.17
C ASN A 629 -38.00 -12.68 36.69
N GLY A 630 -36.99 -11.96 36.19
CA GLY A 630 -36.90 -11.42 34.84
C GLY A 630 -37.66 -10.12 34.61
N ASN A 631 -37.90 -9.33 35.65
CA ASN A 631 -38.21 -7.91 35.55
C ASN A 631 -36.91 -7.12 35.30
N SER A 632 -36.94 -6.12 34.43
CA SER A 632 -35.76 -5.31 34.10
C SER A 632 -36.08 -3.82 34.04
N ALA A 633 -35.13 -3.01 34.50
CA ALA A 633 -35.21 -1.55 34.50
C ALA A 633 -33.99 -0.91 33.85
N LEU A 634 -34.23 0.15 33.09
CA LEU A 634 -33.23 1.16 32.76
C LEU A 634 -33.48 2.38 33.67
N GLY A 635 -32.47 2.76 34.45
CA GLY A 635 -32.55 3.87 35.43
C GLY A 635 -33.31 3.56 36.72
N ASN A 636 -34.41 2.79 36.71
CA ASN A 636 -35.05 2.30 37.96
C ASN A 636 -34.20 1.17 38.59
N HIS A 637 -34.38 0.95 39.90
CA HIS A 637 -33.69 -0.05 40.70
C HIS A 637 -34.65 -1.08 41.29
N THR A 638 -35.97 -0.83 41.29
CA THR A 638 -37.02 -1.79 41.70
C THR A 638 -38.04 -2.00 40.57
N PRO A 639 -37.67 -2.68 39.46
CA PRO A 639 -38.57 -2.87 38.33
C PRO A 639 -39.79 -3.74 38.69
N THR A 640 -40.98 -3.15 38.59
CA THR A 640 -42.25 -3.87 38.76
C THR A 640 -42.70 -4.60 37.48
N ALA A 641 -42.13 -4.24 36.33
CA ALA A 641 -42.48 -4.78 35.01
C ALA A 641 -41.31 -5.47 34.29
N ARG A 642 -41.60 -6.17 33.18
CA ARG A 642 -40.62 -6.84 32.32
C ARG A 642 -39.57 -5.90 31.74
N MET A 643 -39.98 -4.68 31.37
CA MET A 643 -39.11 -3.60 30.91
C MET A 643 -39.67 -2.28 31.47
N ASP A 644 -38.86 -1.57 32.24
CA ASP A 644 -39.24 -0.37 32.98
C ASP A 644 -38.21 0.74 32.76
N ILE A 645 -38.57 1.79 32.00
CA ILE A 645 -37.62 2.85 31.60
C ILE A 645 -37.90 4.12 32.40
N GLU A 646 -37.06 4.37 33.40
CA GLU A 646 -37.14 5.56 34.24
C GLU A 646 -35.95 6.51 34.01
N GLY A 647 -36.23 7.67 33.43
CA GLY A 647 -35.24 8.70 33.16
C GLY A 647 -34.89 9.52 34.41
N ALA A 648 -34.05 8.99 35.29
CA ALA A 648 -33.62 9.68 36.52
C ALA A 648 -32.13 9.46 36.86
N ALA A 649 -31.22 9.87 35.96
CA ALA A 649 -29.78 9.91 36.25
C ALA A 649 -29.04 11.11 35.62
N LEU A 650 -29.22 11.37 34.32
CA LEU A 650 -28.51 12.42 33.58
C LEU A 650 -29.40 13.13 32.51
N GLY A 651 -30.49 13.74 32.95
CA GLY A 651 -31.04 14.98 32.36
C GLY A 651 -31.57 15.02 30.93
N VAL A 652 -31.63 13.91 30.17
CA VAL A 652 -32.18 13.86 28.80
C VAL A 652 -32.97 12.57 28.58
N ILE A 653 -34.18 12.67 28.02
CA ILE A 653 -35.10 11.54 27.81
C ILE A 653 -35.59 11.52 26.34
N PRO A 654 -34.80 10.97 25.38
CA PRO A 654 -35.18 10.95 23.97
C PRO A 654 -36.33 9.97 23.65
N LEU A 655 -36.57 8.98 24.52
CA LEU A 655 -37.69 8.05 24.42
C LEU A 655 -38.08 7.55 25.82
N GLN A 656 -39.31 7.86 26.25
CA GLN A 656 -39.93 7.26 27.43
C GLN A 656 -40.95 6.20 26.99
N LEU A 657 -40.71 4.94 27.35
CA LEU A 657 -41.69 3.86 27.26
C LEU A 657 -42.13 3.48 28.68
N ARG A 658 -43.40 3.71 29.00
CA ARG A 658 -44.01 3.32 30.28
C ARG A 658 -45.23 2.45 30.02
N GLY A 659 -45.28 1.29 30.67
CA GLY A 659 -46.46 0.43 30.62
C GLY A 659 -47.61 1.07 31.40
N GLY A 660 -48.64 1.53 30.69
CA GLY A 660 -49.86 2.09 31.26
C GLY A 660 -50.75 1.04 31.91
N ASN A 661 -50.32 0.46 33.04
CA ASN A 661 -51.18 -0.35 33.89
C ASN A 661 -50.81 -0.24 35.38
N ASN A 662 -51.38 0.77 36.02
CA ASN A 662 -52.05 0.59 37.31
C ASN A 662 -53.54 0.90 37.05
N ASN A 663 -54.46 0.08 37.55
CA ASN A 663 -55.88 0.07 37.14
C ASN A 663 -56.67 1.37 37.42
N ASP A 664 -56.10 2.35 38.14
CA ASP A 664 -56.80 3.50 38.69
C ASP A 664 -56.38 4.88 38.12
N VAL A 665 -55.50 4.95 37.11
CA VAL A 665 -54.98 6.25 36.60
C VAL A 665 -55.00 6.39 35.07
N TYR A 666 -55.86 7.28 34.60
CA TYR A 666 -56.03 7.66 33.19
C TYR A 666 -54.98 8.69 32.74
N ASN A 667 -54.77 8.81 31.42
CA ASN A 667 -53.99 9.86 30.74
C ASN A 667 -52.45 9.87 30.89
N PHE A 668 -51.80 8.78 31.32
CA PHE A 668 -50.33 8.71 31.28
C PHE A 668 -49.77 8.50 29.86
N ASN A 669 -48.71 9.24 29.52
CA ASN A 669 -47.95 9.05 28.27
C ASN A 669 -47.36 7.62 28.21
N GLN A 670 -47.71 6.88 27.15
CA GLN A 670 -47.15 5.54 26.88
C GLN A 670 -45.83 5.65 26.13
N VAL A 671 -45.80 6.56 25.16
CA VAL A 671 -44.63 6.89 24.34
C VAL A 671 -44.51 8.41 24.29
N THR A 672 -43.31 8.94 24.55
CA THR A 672 -42.99 10.38 24.38
C THR A 672 -41.78 10.51 23.45
N PHE A 673 -41.84 11.46 22.52
CA PHE A 673 -40.80 11.77 21.54
C PHE A 673 -40.37 13.25 21.69
N GLY A 674 -39.09 13.51 21.94
CA GLY A 674 -38.50 14.86 21.92
C GLY A 674 -37.99 15.26 20.53
N TRP A 675 -37.67 16.54 20.33
CA TRP A 675 -37.04 17.02 19.11
C TRP A 675 -35.51 16.99 19.24
N ASN A 676 -34.80 16.65 18.15
CA ASN A 676 -33.36 16.91 17.97
C ASN A 676 -32.41 16.47 19.11
N ASN A 677 -32.78 15.41 19.85
CA ASN A 677 -32.09 14.86 21.04
C ASN A 677 -32.12 15.72 22.32
N ASP A 678 -33.08 16.64 22.48
CA ASP A 678 -33.35 17.29 23.77
C ASP A 678 -34.79 17.05 24.28
N ASP A 679 -35.07 17.54 25.49
CA ASP A 679 -36.37 17.46 26.15
C ASP A 679 -37.35 18.57 25.67
N SER A 680 -37.02 19.30 24.60
CA SER A 680 -37.90 20.32 24.03
C SER A 680 -38.91 19.73 23.05
N TYR A 681 -40.05 20.40 22.92
CA TYR A 681 -41.08 20.13 21.89
C TYR A 681 -41.67 18.71 21.95
N ARG A 682 -42.00 18.23 23.16
CA ARG A 682 -42.31 16.81 23.41
C ARG A 682 -43.69 16.40 22.88
N HIS A 683 -43.71 15.55 21.85
CA HIS A 683 -44.92 14.89 21.32
C HIS A 683 -45.19 13.60 22.10
N ASN A 684 -46.45 13.14 22.17
CA ASN A 684 -46.76 11.90 22.91
C ASN A 684 -47.94 11.10 22.36
N ILE A 685 -47.91 9.80 22.65
CA ILE A 685 -49.03 8.87 22.50
C ILE A 685 -49.52 8.52 23.89
N ARG A 686 -50.82 8.70 24.14
CA ARG A 686 -51.51 8.23 25.35
C ARG A 686 -52.47 7.11 24.95
N THR A 687 -52.66 6.15 25.85
CA THR A 687 -53.83 5.27 25.80
C THR A 687 -54.87 5.78 26.80
N ARG A 688 -56.15 5.72 26.44
CA ARG A 688 -57.23 5.67 27.42
C ARG A 688 -57.77 4.25 27.45
N HIS A 689 -58.04 3.76 28.66
CA HIS A 689 -58.64 2.46 28.89
C HIS A 689 -59.88 2.66 29.76
N ASN A 690 -61.04 2.24 29.26
CA ASN A 690 -62.31 2.32 29.96
C ASN A 690 -62.58 0.97 30.63
N GLY A 691 -62.27 0.86 31.93
CA GLY A 691 -62.06 -0.41 32.64
C GLY A 691 -63.28 -1.35 32.83
N VAL A 692 -64.33 -1.23 32.03
CA VAL A 692 -65.58 -2.00 32.12
C VAL A 692 -66.15 -2.50 30.78
N GLY A 693 -65.47 -2.29 29.65
CA GLY A 693 -65.89 -2.85 28.35
C GLY A 693 -64.98 -2.51 27.18
N ASP A 694 -65.29 -3.04 25.99
CA ASP A 694 -64.56 -2.78 24.75
C ASP A 694 -64.76 -1.34 24.22
N GLU A 695 -65.76 -0.61 24.72
CA GLU A 695 -66.14 0.74 24.30
C GLU A 695 -65.35 1.83 25.05
N GLY A 696 -64.70 2.74 24.31
CA GLY A 696 -63.96 3.89 24.84
C GLY A 696 -62.48 3.64 25.13
N ASN A 697 -61.94 2.51 24.65
CA ASN A 697 -60.50 2.24 24.65
C ASN A 697 -59.86 2.89 23.42
N SER A 698 -58.88 3.78 23.60
CA SER A 698 -58.34 4.59 22.52
C SER A 698 -56.81 4.74 22.55
N ILE A 699 -56.26 5.05 21.37
CA ILE A 699 -54.90 5.57 21.20
C ILE A 699 -55.02 7.03 20.75
N ASP A 700 -54.60 7.95 21.62
CA ASP A 700 -54.69 9.39 21.39
C ASP A 700 -53.29 9.99 21.15
N PHE A 701 -53.14 10.64 19.99
CA PHE A 701 -51.92 11.30 19.56
C PHE A 701 -52.01 12.79 19.90
N PHE A 702 -50.99 13.28 20.61
CA PHE A 702 -50.83 14.69 20.94
C PHE A 702 -49.51 15.21 20.36
N VAL A 703 -49.55 16.43 19.84
CA VAL A 703 -48.37 17.19 19.44
C VAL A 703 -48.13 18.35 20.38
N TRP A 704 -46.88 18.78 20.46
CA TRP A 704 -46.52 20.03 21.08
C TRP A 704 -47.01 21.22 20.24
N ASP A 705 -47.58 22.23 20.87
CA ASP A 705 -48.28 23.33 20.19
C ASP A 705 -47.56 24.68 20.28
N TYR A 706 -47.17 25.22 19.12
CA TYR A 706 -46.35 26.42 19.02
C TYR A 706 -47.07 27.66 19.55
N GLY A 707 -46.56 28.19 20.67
CA GLY A 707 -47.09 29.37 21.35
C GLY A 707 -48.10 29.07 22.46
N THR A 708 -48.46 27.80 22.66
CA THR A 708 -49.35 27.35 23.77
C THR A 708 -48.58 26.53 24.79
N ASP A 709 -47.83 25.53 24.32
CA ASP A 709 -46.94 24.72 25.17
C ASP A 709 -45.60 25.46 25.36
N SER A 710 -45.00 25.36 26.55
CA SER A 710 -43.61 25.78 26.77
C SER A 710 -42.63 24.72 26.24
N SER A 711 -41.38 25.08 25.95
CA SER A 711 -40.39 24.16 25.36
C SER A 711 -40.33 22.81 26.08
N GLU A 712 -40.22 22.81 27.41
CA GLU A 712 -40.09 21.62 28.25
C GLU A 712 -41.41 20.89 28.52
N THR A 713 -42.59 21.45 28.19
CA THR A 713 -43.87 20.78 28.46
C THR A 713 -44.18 19.63 27.48
N ILE A 714 -44.96 18.68 27.99
CA ILE A 714 -45.56 17.60 27.22
C ILE A 714 -46.70 18.17 26.38
N GLY A 715 -46.76 17.82 25.09
CA GLY A 715 -47.74 18.36 24.15
C GLY A 715 -49.19 18.23 24.60
N THR A 716 -49.92 19.36 24.55
CA THR A 716 -51.33 19.42 24.97
C THR A 716 -52.30 19.36 23.80
N LYS A 717 -51.87 19.69 22.57
CA LYS A 717 -52.73 19.68 21.39
C LYS A 717 -53.02 18.27 20.91
N HIS A 718 -54.24 17.81 21.19
CA HIS A 718 -54.79 16.61 20.59
C HIS A 718 -54.92 16.76 19.06
N VAL A 719 -54.47 15.77 18.29
CA VAL A 719 -54.59 15.78 16.82
C VAL A 719 -55.36 14.60 16.25
N MET A 720 -55.28 13.42 16.87
CA MET A 720 -55.83 12.19 16.29
C MET A 720 -56.15 11.16 17.37
N THR A 721 -57.37 10.62 17.35
CA THR A 721 -57.80 9.48 18.15
C THR A 721 -58.05 8.29 17.23
N ILE A 722 -57.50 7.14 17.58
CA ILE A 722 -57.99 5.84 17.11
C ILE A 722 -58.82 5.25 18.26
N ASP A 723 -60.14 5.24 18.13
CA ASP A 723 -61.05 4.71 19.15
C ASP A 723 -61.48 3.29 18.79
N GLY A 724 -61.49 2.39 19.77
CA GLY A 724 -61.92 1.00 19.63
C GLY A 724 -63.44 0.82 19.44
N ILE A 725 -64.25 1.88 19.65
CA ILE A 725 -65.70 1.83 19.44
C ILE A 725 -66.05 1.38 18.00
N GLY A 726 -66.85 0.32 17.91
CA GLY A 726 -67.38 -0.20 16.65
C GLY A 726 -66.33 -0.86 15.76
N ASN A 727 -66.14 -0.33 14.54
CA ASN A 727 -65.22 -0.89 13.55
C ASN A 727 -63.82 -0.24 13.57
N GLY A 728 -63.46 0.44 14.67
CA GLY A 728 -62.28 1.30 14.75
C GLY A 728 -62.56 2.69 14.16
N ALA A 729 -62.92 3.65 15.01
CA ALA A 729 -63.28 5.00 14.60
C ALA A 729 -62.06 5.94 14.62
N LEU A 730 -61.86 6.68 13.53
CA LEU A 730 -60.77 7.66 13.40
C LEU A 730 -61.30 9.08 13.66
N GLY A 731 -60.92 9.65 14.81
CA GLY A 731 -61.13 11.06 15.11
C GLY A 731 -59.93 11.90 14.71
N ILE A 732 -60.14 13.02 14.01
CA ILE A 732 -59.13 14.05 13.77
C ILE A 732 -59.61 15.33 14.47
N ALA A 733 -58.79 15.86 15.38
CA ALA A 733 -59.12 16.95 16.31
C ALA A 733 -60.37 16.71 17.20
N THR A 734 -60.82 15.46 17.35
CA THR A 734 -61.92 15.01 18.23
C THR A 734 -61.46 13.77 19.01
N THR A 735 -61.76 13.72 20.31
CA THR A 735 -61.39 12.60 21.20
C THR A 735 -62.46 11.53 21.35
N ALA A 736 -63.64 11.72 20.74
CA ALA A 736 -64.76 10.79 20.81
C ALA A 736 -65.50 10.75 19.45
N PRO A 737 -64.90 10.14 18.41
CA PRO A 737 -65.50 10.09 17.08
C PRO A 737 -66.78 9.23 17.05
N ASN A 738 -67.88 9.83 16.62
CA ASN A 738 -69.20 9.19 16.48
C ASN A 738 -69.37 8.46 15.14
N TYR A 739 -68.39 8.63 14.24
CA TYR A 739 -68.35 8.10 12.88
C TYR A 739 -67.00 7.43 12.63
N THR A 740 -66.94 6.47 11.70
CA THR A 740 -65.70 5.76 11.34
C THR A 740 -64.57 6.69 10.87
N LEU A 741 -64.92 7.86 10.33
CA LEU A 741 -64.04 9.02 10.23
C LEU A 741 -64.82 10.26 10.68
N GLU A 742 -64.35 10.94 11.71
CA GLU A 742 -64.87 12.24 12.17
C GLU A 742 -63.73 13.27 12.15
N VAL A 743 -63.96 14.41 11.49
CA VAL A 743 -63.00 15.51 11.41
C VAL A 743 -63.62 16.75 12.02
N ASN A 744 -63.07 17.20 13.14
CA ASN A 744 -63.52 18.38 13.87
C ASN A 744 -62.77 19.63 13.37
N GLY A 745 -63.11 20.06 12.16
CA GLY A 745 -62.46 21.19 11.46
C GLY A 745 -62.69 21.13 9.95
N ASP A 746 -62.10 22.08 9.21
CA ASP A 746 -62.25 22.16 7.76
C ASP A 746 -61.63 20.96 7.03
N ALA A 747 -62.41 20.35 6.13
CA ALA A 747 -61.99 19.24 5.29
C ALA A 747 -62.25 19.55 3.80
N ALA A 748 -61.22 19.44 2.96
CA ALA A 748 -61.28 19.81 1.54
C ALA A 748 -61.14 18.60 0.61
N LYS A 749 -61.94 18.58 -0.46
CA LYS A 749 -61.91 17.54 -1.52
C LYS A 749 -61.85 18.18 -2.91
N PRO A 750 -60.65 18.57 -3.39
CA PRO A 750 -60.51 19.17 -4.71
C PRO A 750 -60.71 18.11 -5.82
N GLY A 751 -61.82 18.20 -6.55
CA GLY A 751 -62.10 17.37 -7.74
C GLY A 751 -63.41 16.58 -7.65
N GLY A 752 -64.22 16.67 -8.69
CA GLY A 752 -65.55 16.05 -8.79
C GLY A 752 -65.49 14.53 -8.91
N GLY A 753 -65.60 13.83 -7.79
CA GLY A 753 -65.78 12.38 -7.70
C GLY A 753 -66.38 12.02 -6.34
N THR A 754 -67.35 11.14 -6.30
CA THR A 754 -68.40 11.09 -5.27
C THR A 754 -67.94 10.49 -3.92
N PHE A 755 -68.12 11.22 -2.81
CA PHE A 755 -68.48 10.56 -1.53
C PHE A 755 -69.94 10.11 -1.67
N ILE A 756 -70.25 8.84 -1.38
CA ILE A 756 -71.54 8.22 -1.78
C ILE A 756 -72.74 8.96 -1.17
N ALA A 757 -73.45 9.73 -2.01
CA ALA A 757 -74.72 10.35 -1.66
C ALA A 757 -75.87 9.39 -1.97
N THR A 758 -76.56 8.89 -0.94
CA THR A 758 -77.68 7.96 -1.09
C THR A 758 -78.98 8.70 -1.45
N SER A 759 -79.81 8.10 -2.29
CA SER A 759 -81.05 8.73 -2.78
C SER A 759 -82.25 7.77 -2.82
N ASP A 760 -82.28 6.79 -1.92
CA ASP A 760 -83.45 5.93 -1.68
C ASP A 760 -84.62 6.75 -1.09
N SER A 761 -85.85 6.48 -1.53
CA SER A 761 -87.04 7.22 -1.06
C SER A 761 -87.35 6.98 0.42
N ARG A 762 -86.97 5.82 0.98
CA ARG A 762 -87.12 5.50 2.40
C ARG A 762 -86.22 6.35 3.31
N LEU A 763 -85.20 6.99 2.74
CA LEU A 763 -84.25 7.85 3.43
C LEU A 763 -84.57 9.35 3.24
N LYS A 764 -85.79 9.69 2.80
CA LYS A 764 -86.24 11.08 2.56
C LYS A 764 -87.62 11.33 3.16
N GLN A 765 -87.84 12.56 3.62
CA GLN A 765 -89.13 13.07 4.10
C GLN A 765 -89.34 14.49 3.54
N ASN A 766 -90.55 15.05 3.66
CA ASN A 766 -90.90 16.41 3.20
C ASN A 766 -90.55 16.68 1.72
N ILE A 767 -90.85 15.71 0.85
CA ILE A 767 -90.54 15.75 -0.59
C ILE A 767 -91.47 16.75 -1.29
N ASN A 768 -90.94 17.93 -1.63
CA ASN A 768 -91.65 18.97 -2.38
C ASN A 768 -91.24 18.98 -3.87
N PRO A 769 -92.12 19.39 -4.80
CA PRO A 769 -91.75 19.58 -6.20
C PRO A 769 -90.71 20.70 -6.37
N TYR A 770 -89.61 20.43 -7.05
CA TYR A 770 -88.65 21.45 -7.48
C TYR A 770 -89.09 22.02 -8.84
N THR A 771 -89.39 23.31 -8.90
CA THR A 771 -90.13 23.94 -10.03
C THR A 771 -89.26 24.77 -10.98
N LYS A 772 -88.09 25.25 -10.54
CA LYS A 772 -87.17 26.03 -11.39
C LYS A 772 -86.75 25.24 -12.63
N GLY A 773 -86.49 25.94 -13.72
CA GLY A 773 -86.23 25.36 -15.01
C GLY A 773 -85.67 26.36 -16.03
N LEU A 774 -86.34 26.47 -17.17
CA LEU A 774 -85.82 27.17 -18.35
C LEU A 774 -85.50 28.64 -18.07
N ASP A 775 -86.38 29.31 -17.32
CA ASP A 775 -86.36 30.75 -17.13
C ASP A 775 -85.17 31.17 -16.26
N GLU A 776 -84.80 30.34 -15.27
CA GLU A 776 -83.57 30.53 -14.48
C GLU A 776 -82.32 30.02 -15.21
N VAL A 777 -82.39 28.88 -15.92
CA VAL A 777 -81.23 28.33 -16.66
C VAL A 777 -80.75 29.28 -17.76
N LEU A 778 -81.65 30.01 -18.42
CA LEU A 778 -81.30 31.02 -19.43
C LEU A 778 -80.57 32.24 -18.86
N LEU A 779 -80.59 32.44 -17.53
CA LEU A 779 -79.85 33.51 -16.84
C LEU A 779 -78.47 33.06 -16.35
N ILE A 780 -78.21 31.74 -16.25
CA ILE A 780 -76.93 31.22 -15.73
C ILE A 780 -75.82 31.43 -16.76
N ASN A 781 -74.79 32.15 -16.36
CA ASN A 781 -73.59 32.46 -17.15
C ASN A 781 -72.48 31.40 -16.93
N PRO A 782 -72.23 30.47 -17.88
CA PRO A 782 -71.13 29.51 -17.76
C PRO A 782 -69.79 30.14 -18.09
N VAL A 783 -68.80 29.98 -17.21
CA VAL A 783 -67.45 30.56 -17.34
C VAL A 783 -66.36 29.50 -17.27
N THR A 784 -65.19 29.84 -17.81
CA THR A 784 -63.94 29.13 -17.51
C THR A 784 -63.04 30.00 -16.63
N TYR A 785 -62.33 29.38 -15.69
CA TYR A 785 -61.50 30.08 -14.71
C TYR A 785 -60.26 29.26 -14.32
N GLN A 786 -59.23 29.94 -13.85
CA GLN A 786 -58.10 29.34 -13.14
C GLN A 786 -58.14 29.81 -11.69
N TYR A 787 -57.78 28.95 -10.74
CA TYR A 787 -57.63 29.37 -9.36
C TYR A 787 -56.44 30.31 -9.19
N ASN A 788 -56.56 31.30 -8.30
CA ASN A 788 -55.44 32.16 -7.92
C ASN A 788 -54.68 31.57 -6.72
N LYS A 789 -53.52 32.16 -6.38
CA LYS A 789 -52.70 31.68 -5.24
C LYS A 789 -53.38 31.79 -3.86
N GLN A 790 -54.40 32.64 -3.70
CA GLN A 790 -55.11 32.82 -2.42
C GLN A 790 -56.10 31.68 -2.15
N SER A 791 -56.56 30.98 -3.20
CA SER A 791 -57.42 29.80 -3.03
C SER A 791 -56.75 28.68 -2.21
N GLY A 792 -55.47 28.40 -2.49
CA GLY A 792 -54.75 27.21 -2.01
C GLY A 792 -54.71 26.05 -3.01
N PHE A 793 -55.33 26.17 -4.19
CA PHE A 793 -55.33 25.15 -5.25
C PHE A 793 -54.30 25.44 -6.35
N ASP A 794 -54.02 24.45 -7.21
CA ASP A 794 -53.13 24.65 -8.38
C ASP A 794 -53.73 25.68 -9.34
N THR A 795 -52.92 26.67 -9.70
CA THR A 795 -53.30 27.79 -10.56
C THR A 795 -53.16 27.49 -12.06
N LYS A 796 -52.65 26.30 -12.43
CA LYS A 796 -52.42 25.91 -13.82
C LYS A 796 -53.65 25.35 -14.55
N PRO A 797 -54.46 24.44 -13.98
CA PRO A 797 -55.57 23.84 -14.71
C PRO A 797 -56.67 24.89 -14.96
N VAL A 798 -57.22 24.90 -16.17
CA VAL A 798 -58.43 25.67 -16.47
C VAL A 798 -59.64 24.80 -16.10
N TYR A 799 -60.50 25.34 -15.25
CA TYR A 799 -61.75 24.73 -14.81
C TYR A 799 -62.93 25.39 -15.53
N THR A 800 -64.01 24.64 -15.70
CA THR A 800 -65.29 25.16 -16.20
C THR A 800 -66.31 25.17 -15.07
N GLY A 801 -67.13 26.21 -14.96
CA GLY A 801 -68.15 26.33 -13.92
C GLY A 801 -68.96 27.61 -14.05
N VAL A 802 -69.30 28.21 -12.92
CA VAL A 802 -70.11 29.43 -12.78
C VAL A 802 -69.53 30.29 -11.67
N ILE A 803 -69.70 31.62 -11.74
CA ILE A 803 -69.34 32.52 -10.64
C ILE A 803 -70.41 32.41 -9.55
N ALA A 804 -70.01 32.08 -8.32
CA ALA A 804 -70.93 31.82 -7.23
C ALA A 804 -71.79 33.05 -6.87
N GLN A 805 -71.20 34.24 -6.95
CA GLN A 805 -71.89 35.52 -6.75
C GLN A 805 -72.96 35.78 -7.82
N GLU A 806 -72.70 35.45 -9.09
CA GLU A 806 -73.68 35.58 -10.18
C GLU A 806 -74.81 34.56 -10.03
N LEU A 807 -74.47 33.31 -9.66
CA LEU A 807 -75.45 32.26 -9.43
C LEU A 807 -76.38 32.56 -8.25
N LYS A 808 -75.90 33.23 -7.20
CA LYS A 808 -76.67 33.51 -5.98
C LYS A 808 -77.94 34.33 -6.24
N GLU A 809 -77.93 35.21 -7.23
CA GLU A 809 -79.10 36.02 -7.61
C GLU A 809 -80.16 35.24 -8.41
N ILE A 810 -79.79 34.06 -8.95
CA ILE A 810 -80.63 33.22 -9.85
C ILE A 810 -81.11 31.96 -9.11
N ALA A 811 -80.17 31.27 -8.47
CA ALA A 811 -80.34 30.05 -7.71
C ALA A 811 -79.60 30.16 -6.35
N PRO A 812 -80.09 31.00 -5.42
CA PRO A 812 -79.49 31.13 -4.09
C PRO A 812 -79.39 29.80 -3.34
N GLU A 813 -80.30 28.85 -3.59
CA GLU A 813 -80.25 27.50 -3.02
C GLU A 813 -79.05 26.66 -3.49
N MET A 814 -78.37 27.06 -4.57
CA MET A 814 -77.14 26.44 -5.05
C MET A 814 -75.87 27.08 -4.46
N VAL A 815 -75.98 28.15 -3.67
CA VAL A 815 -74.83 28.94 -3.22
C VAL A 815 -74.77 29.01 -1.70
N GLY A 816 -73.85 28.23 -1.14
CA GLY A 816 -73.48 28.30 0.28
C GLY A 816 -72.42 29.37 0.55
N THR A 817 -72.14 29.59 1.83
CA THR A 817 -70.95 30.35 2.27
C THR A 817 -70.06 29.50 3.17
N PHE A 818 -68.76 29.81 3.14
CA PHE A 818 -67.74 29.27 4.03
C PHE A 818 -66.78 30.41 4.41
N THR A 819 -66.19 30.37 5.60
CA THR A 819 -65.24 31.40 6.05
C THR A 819 -63.82 30.88 5.90
N LYS A 820 -62.93 31.69 5.34
CA LYS A 820 -61.48 31.43 5.29
C LYS A 820 -60.75 32.73 5.61
N ASP A 821 -59.74 32.69 6.48
CA ASP A 821 -58.94 33.87 6.86
C ASP A 821 -59.82 35.08 7.30
N ASN A 822 -60.83 34.78 8.14
CA ASN A 822 -61.92 35.70 8.57
C ASN A 822 -62.71 36.40 7.45
N THR A 823 -62.59 35.92 6.21
CA THR A 823 -63.32 36.42 5.04
C THR A 823 -64.38 35.40 4.61
N GLU A 824 -65.61 35.84 4.39
CA GLU A 824 -66.67 34.99 3.84
C GLU A 824 -66.47 34.81 2.32
N TYR A 825 -66.47 33.56 1.88
CA TYR A 825 -66.42 33.14 0.49
C TYR A 825 -67.64 32.30 0.14
N TYR A 826 -67.99 32.27 -1.15
CA TYR A 826 -69.12 31.51 -1.67
C TYR A 826 -68.68 30.19 -2.28
N ASN A 827 -69.43 29.11 -2.01
CA ASN A 827 -69.27 27.80 -2.66
C ASN A 827 -70.55 27.42 -3.42
N VAL A 828 -70.40 26.62 -4.49
CA VAL A 828 -71.52 26.22 -5.35
C VAL A 828 -71.80 24.72 -5.21
N ASP A 829 -73.05 24.35 -4.94
CA ASP A 829 -73.57 23.01 -5.20
C ASP A 829 -74.26 22.98 -6.57
N THR A 830 -73.74 22.17 -7.49
CA THR A 830 -74.30 22.00 -8.83
C THR A 830 -75.42 20.95 -8.91
N SER A 831 -75.79 20.29 -7.79
CA SER A 831 -76.80 19.22 -7.76
C SER A 831 -78.14 19.67 -8.34
N ALA A 832 -78.64 20.85 -7.97
CA ALA A 832 -79.93 21.38 -8.43
C ALA A 832 -79.95 21.69 -9.94
N LEU A 833 -78.81 22.11 -10.52
CA LEU A 833 -78.72 22.46 -11.95
C LEU A 833 -79.15 21.32 -12.87
N THR A 834 -78.84 20.08 -12.49
CA THR A 834 -79.26 18.89 -13.25
C THR A 834 -80.79 18.78 -13.31
N PHE A 835 -81.48 19.13 -12.22
CA PHE A 835 -82.94 19.11 -12.16
C PHE A 835 -83.58 20.35 -12.81
N MET A 836 -82.94 21.52 -12.71
CA MET A 836 -83.30 22.71 -13.49
C MET A 836 -83.25 22.41 -14.99
N LEU A 837 -82.18 21.77 -15.48
CA LEU A 837 -82.04 21.35 -16.88
C LEU A 837 -83.11 20.34 -17.29
N VAL A 838 -83.42 19.35 -16.44
CA VAL A 838 -84.54 18.41 -16.69
C VAL A 838 -85.89 19.12 -16.81
N ASN A 839 -86.16 20.10 -15.94
CA ASN A 839 -87.39 20.90 -16.03
C ASN A 839 -87.39 21.84 -17.26
N SER A 840 -86.23 22.40 -17.62
CA SER A 840 -86.06 23.21 -18.84
C SER A 840 -86.42 22.42 -20.10
N ILE A 841 -85.94 21.17 -20.19
CA ILE A 841 -86.20 20.26 -21.30
C ILE A 841 -87.70 19.88 -21.36
N LYS A 842 -88.38 19.71 -20.22
CA LYS A 842 -89.84 19.49 -20.19
C LYS A 842 -90.59 20.71 -20.74
N LYS A 843 -90.30 21.92 -20.27
CA LYS A 843 -90.95 23.16 -20.73
C LYS A 843 -90.74 23.37 -22.24
N LEU A 844 -89.51 23.21 -22.73
CA LEU A 844 -89.18 23.24 -24.16
C LEU A 844 -89.93 22.17 -24.98
N SER A 845 -90.24 21.02 -24.40
CA SER A 845 -91.03 19.96 -25.06
C SER A 845 -92.52 20.34 -25.12
N GLU A 846 -93.09 20.90 -24.04
CA GLU A 846 -94.46 21.40 -24.02
C GLU A 846 -94.67 22.55 -25.01
N GLU A 847 -93.74 23.52 -25.04
CA GLU A 847 -93.76 24.62 -26.01
C GLU A 847 -93.65 24.13 -27.47
N ASN A 848 -92.76 23.18 -27.75
CA ASN A 848 -92.69 22.55 -29.08
C ASN A 848 -94.00 21.84 -29.47
N ASN A 849 -94.63 21.13 -28.53
CA ASN A 849 -95.90 20.45 -28.79
C ASN A 849 -97.05 21.46 -29.02
N ALA A 850 -97.10 22.56 -28.26
CA ALA A 850 -98.07 23.63 -28.46
C ALA A 850 -97.93 24.32 -29.83
N VAL A 851 -96.69 24.60 -30.26
CA VAL A 851 -96.40 25.10 -31.62
C VAL A 851 -96.86 24.08 -32.68
N LYS A 852 -96.62 22.78 -32.46
CA LYS A 852 -97.00 21.71 -33.38
C LYS A 852 -98.53 21.61 -33.55
N SER A 853 -99.30 21.63 -32.47
CA SER A 853 -100.77 21.67 -32.52
C SER A 853 -101.32 22.96 -33.13
N THR A 854 -100.64 24.09 -32.92
CA THR A 854 -101.01 25.37 -33.55
C THR A 854 -100.87 25.31 -35.08
N ASN A 855 -99.79 24.70 -35.58
CA ASN A 855 -99.60 24.46 -37.01
C ASN A 855 -100.68 23.54 -37.59
N GLU A 856 -101.07 22.46 -36.88
CA GLU A 856 -102.16 21.58 -37.34
C GLU A 856 -103.53 22.29 -37.44
N VAL A 857 -103.80 23.28 -36.58
CA VAL A 857 -105.03 24.10 -36.65
C VAL A 857 -104.96 25.07 -37.82
N LEU A 858 -103.82 25.76 -38.03
CA LEU A 858 -103.60 26.64 -39.19
C LEU A 858 -103.71 25.87 -40.52
N GLN A 859 -103.17 24.66 -40.61
CA GLN A 859 -103.30 23.81 -41.80
C GLN A 859 -104.77 23.49 -42.13
N LYS A 860 -105.61 23.24 -41.10
CA LYS A 860 -107.05 23.00 -41.27
C LYS A 860 -107.82 24.27 -41.65
N GLN A 861 -107.40 25.44 -41.14
CA GLN A 861 -107.99 26.73 -41.52
C GLN A 861 -107.67 27.09 -42.97
N LEU A 862 -106.44 26.82 -43.44
CA LEU A 862 -106.03 27.05 -44.83
C LEU A 862 -106.90 26.24 -45.81
N ASN A 863 -107.03 24.92 -45.60
CA ASN A 863 -107.86 24.04 -46.43
C ASN A 863 -109.36 24.44 -46.42
N LEU A 864 -109.84 25.10 -45.37
CA LEU A 864 -111.22 25.60 -45.27
C LEU A 864 -111.41 26.93 -46.03
N LEU A 865 -110.38 27.78 -46.05
CA LEU A 865 -110.34 29.01 -46.84
C LEU A 865 -110.27 28.70 -48.34
N GLU A 866 -109.47 27.72 -48.76
CA GLU A 866 -109.40 27.26 -50.15
C GLU A 866 -110.77 26.79 -50.66
N ARG A 867 -111.46 25.91 -49.93
CA ARG A 867 -112.82 25.46 -50.26
C ARG A 867 -113.84 26.59 -50.32
N LYS A 868 -113.77 27.55 -49.39
CA LYS A 868 -114.63 28.75 -49.45
C LYS A 868 -114.36 29.60 -50.69
N ASN A 869 -113.12 29.65 -51.16
CA ASN A 869 -112.78 30.37 -52.38
C ASN A 869 -113.33 29.66 -53.63
N GLU A 870 -113.29 28.33 -53.68
CA GLU A 870 -113.96 27.53 -54.74
C GLU A 870 -115.48 27.74 -54.75
N GLU A 871 -116.14 27.77 -53.58
CA GLU A 871 -117.57 28.08 -53.48
C GLU A 871 -117.89 29.52 -53.88
N LEU A 872 -117.05 30.49 -53.50
CA LEU A 872 -117.24 31.90 -53.87
C LEU A 872 -117.08 32.12 -55.38
N GLU A 873 -116.10 31.48 -56.02
CA GLU A 873 -115.94 31.48 -57.48
C GLU A 873 -117.14 30.86 -58.20
N LYS A 874 -117.74 29.81 -57.61
CA LYS A 874 -118.95 29.18 -58.15
C LYS A 874 -120.17 30.10 -58.02
N GLN A 875 -120.35 30.76 -56.87
CA GLN A 875 -121.39 31.78 -56.68
C GLN A 875 -121.21 32.98 -57.61
N TYR A 876 -119.96 33.40 -57.88
CA TYR A 876 -119.67 34.47 -58.82
C TYR A 876 -120.12 34.10 -60.24
N ARG A 877 -119.82 32.89 -60.71
CA ARG A 877 -120.31 32.37 -62.00
C ARG A 877 -121.84 32.31 -62.09
N GLU A 878 -122.52 31.82 -61.04
CA GLU A 878 -123.99 31.82 -60.99
C GLU A 878 -124.60 33.23 -60.93
N MET A 879 -123.89 34.20 -60.34
CA MET A 879 -124.34 35.59 -60.28
C MET A 879 -124.17 36.32 -61.62
N THR A 880 -123.10 36.08 -62.38
CA THR A 880 -122.95 36.61 -63.75
C THR A 880 -124.08 36.14 -64.66
N ILE A 881 -124.44 34.84 -64.62
CA ILE A 881 -125.56 34.27 -65.40
C ILE A 881 -126.92 34.87 -64.99
N ARG A 882 -127.06 35.35 -63.74
CA ARG A 882 -128.26 36.07 -63.29
C ARG A 882 -128.26 37.54 -63.70
N LEU A 883 -127.09 38.17 -63.85
CA LEU A 883 -126.97 39.54 -64.35
C LEU A 883 -127.31 39.64 -65.84
N GLU A 884 -126.82 38.72 -66.68
CA GLU A 884 -127.23 38.61 -68.09
C GLU A 884 -128.77 38.52 -68.20
N LYS A 885 -129.40 37.71 -67.33
CA LYS A 885 -130.86 37.56 -67.26
C LYS A 885 -131.63 38.73 -66.62
N ILE A 886 -130.96 39.72 -66.06
CA ILE A 886 -131.59 40.94 -65.52
C ILE A 886 -131.42 42.12 -66.49
N GLU A 887 -130.32 42.18 -67.25
CA GLU A 887 -130.19 43.13 -68.36
C GLU A 887 -131.20 42.80 -69.49
N ASP A 888 -131.44 41.51 -69.78
CA ASP A 888 -132.54 41.03 -70.64
C ASP A 888 -133.97 41.35 -70.12
N LEU A 889 -134.11 41.80 -68.86
CA LEU A 889 -135.40 42.17 -68.23
C LEU A 889 -135.53 43.68 -67.94
N LEU A 890 -134.59 44.50 -68.44
CA LEU A 890 -134.61 45.96 -68.34
C LEU A 890 -134.62 46.64 -69.73
N SER A 891 -134.91 45.87 -70.79
CA SER A 891 -134.97 46.28 -72.19
C SER A 891 -136.39 46.38 -72.78
N ASP A 892 -137.42 46.08 -71.96
CA ASP A 892 -138.85 46.33 -72.18
C ASP A 892 -139.35 47.46 -71.23
#